data_AF-A0A2N2IMZ0-F1
#
_entry.id   AF-A0A2N2IMZ0-F1
#
_cell.length_a   1.000
_cell.length_b   1.000
_cell.length_c   1.000
_cell.angle_alpha   90.00
_cell.angle_beta   90.00
_cell.angle_gamma   90.00
#
_symmetry.space_group_name_H-M   'P 1'
#
loop_
_entity.id
_entity.type
_entity.pdbx_description
1 polymer ?
#
loop_
_entity_poly.entity_id
_entity_poly.type
_entity_poly.pdbx_seq_one_letter_code
_entity_poly.pdbx_strand_id
1 'polypeptide(L)'
;MAPTKIDITINDKKITVLEDSMLIKAVIGAGIALPTLCYHKDLTPNGTCRLCMCEIEIKGKRRLVTACNYPVRQEMTVWTNSERVQKHRKVLAQMYLGRWPNVPVIQDVARRCGVTDGSAFASDLTDPNPKACILCGHCVKACDEFIQERILDFAGRGILRHLTMPFGESDPHCIGCTSCAHVCPTGAIQIIDDTNHPVDPDLIRKHGMKVNAEMATLDKNQCCMREVGTANIVEVMDRYDLLPVHNYKFGQHPDTYKVDSQVLRKKYFTQNNPDGCWFGCSMSCAKAVDGFELKTGPYKGHRVTVDGPEYETVGACTNMGCFDPDFIVEFNFYCDTYGIDIISAGTGMAFVMECFEAGVITTADTGGLELKFGACAEVLECLHQMSRGEGFGVEVGQGVRFLKEKWIREGRGDARFIRDIGMEVKGLEYSEYVPKESLAQQAGYAMAVKGPQHDEAWLIFMDMVNNQIPSFEDKAEALYYFPLWRTWFGLHGLCKIVWNDVAPADNKKYAPQLAAKIPEHVDNYFKFYEGMTGEKLDEEKMLAQSARVHNLQRLMSVLFGFGTRAGDTPPYRSLGPVTEEEYLSRAERYDGQLQSVLGLDPAKMTLDEKRAALRAHRESQYQKVMDAAYARRGWSQDGIPTKARLRELGIDLPELLALAAD
;
A
#
# COMPACT_ATOMS: atom_id res chain seq x y z
N MET A 1 22.01 -3.06 -7.45
CA MET A 1 23.44 -3.29 -7.13
C MET A 1 23.55 -3.51 -5.63
N ALA A 2 24.42 -4.41 -5.16
CA ALA A 2 24.63 -4.59 -3.72
C ALA A 2 25.34 -3.35 -3.12
N PRO A 3 24.95 -2.87 -1.93
CA PRO A 3 25.52 -1.65 -1.36
C PRO A 3 26.99 -1.87 -0.94
N THR A 4 27.87 -0.95 -1.33
CA THR A 4 29.30 -0.95 -0.98
C THR A 4 29.48 -0.80 0.54
N LYS A 5 30.40 -1.58 1.12
CA LYS A 5 30.76 -1.51 2.55
C LYS A 5 32.12 -0.83 2.72
N ILE A 6 32.23 -0.01 3.76
CA ILE A 6 33.44 0.77 4.10
C ILE A 6 33.78 0.55 5.57
N ASP A 7 35.04 0.26 5.84
CA ASP A 7 35.57 0.15 7.19
C ASP A 7 36.02 1.51 7.72
N ILE A 8 35.61 1.85 8.94
CA ILE A 8 36.05 3.06 9.65
C ILE A 8 36.43 2.73 11.09
N THR A 9 37.29 3.54 11.69
CA THR A 9 37.72 3.38 13.10
C THR A 9 37.18 4.53 13.94
N ILE A 10 36.37 4.25 14.96
CA ILE A 10 35.79 5.25 15.87
C ILE A 10 36.29 5.01 17.29
N ASN A 11 37.03 5.96 17.87
CA ASN A 11 37.65 5.83 19.19
C ASN A 11 38.32 4.44 19.38
N ASP A 12 39.19 4.07 18.44
CA ASP A 12 39.91 2.78 18.41
C ASP A 12 39.06 1.53 18.16
N LYS A 13 37.74 1.66 17.93
CA LYS A 13 36.87 0.56 17.51
C LYS A 13 36.68 0.55 16.00
N LYS A 14 37.04 -0.56 15.35
CA LYS A 14 36.78 -0.77 13.92
C LYS A 14 35.33 -1.19 13.70
N ILE A 15 34.62 -0.52 12.79
CA ILE A 15 33.25 -0.84 12.40
C ILE A 15 33.11 -0.79 10.87
N THR A 16 32.17 -1.55 10.33
CA THR A 16 31.84 -1.55 8.90
C THR A 16 30.49 -0.87 8.68
N VAL A 17 30.43 0.08 7.77
CA VAL A 17 29.20 0.82 7.42
C VAL A 17 28.94 0.76 5.93
N LEU A 18 27.70 1.04 5.51
CA LEU A 18 27.39 1.21 4.09
C LEU A 18 27.93 2.56 3.60
N GLU A 19 28.43 2.59 2.38
CA GLU A 19 28.79 3.83 1.68
C GLU A 19 27.62 4.84 1.73
N ASP A 20 27.95 6.11 1.85
CA ASP A 20 27.04 7.25 2.04
C ASP A 20 26.21 7.24 3.33
N SER A 21 26.44 6.31 4.26
CA SER A 21 25.89 6.40 5.62
C SER A 21 26.36 7.67 6.31
N MET A 22 25.44 8.39 6.96
CA MET A 22 25.79 9.56 7.78
C MET A 22 26.61 9.11 9.00
N LEU A 23 27.72 9.80 9.26
CA LEU A 23 28.66 9.45 10.33
C LEU A 23 27.98 9.34 11.71
N ILE A 24 26.95 10.13 12.00
CA ILE A 24 26.21 10.03 13.27
C ILE A 24 25.56 8.66 13.48
N LYS A 25 25.05 8.02 12.42
CA LYS A 25 24.46 6.68 12.51
C LYS A 25 25.54 5.66 12.84
N ALA A 26 26.72 5.81 12.26
CA ALA A 26 27.88 4.96 12.55
C ALA A 26 28.36 5.11 14.00
N VAL A 27 28.47 6.35 14.49
CA VAL A 27 28.89 6.63 15.88
C VAL A 27 27.87 6.11 16.90
N ILE A 28 26.58 6.34 16.67
CA ILE A 28 25.51 5.82 17.53
C ILE A 28 25.48 4.28 17.50
N GLY A 29 25.62 3.68 16.32
CA GLY A 29 25.70 2.22 16.15
C GLY A 29 26.89 1.59 16.88
N ALA A 30 27.99 2.33 17.08
CA ALA A 30 29.12 1.92 17.91
C ALA A 30 28.87 2.06 19.44
N GLY A 31 27.66 2.44 19.85
CA GLY A 31 27.28 2.67 21.24
C GLY A 31 27.78 3.99 21.82
N ILE A 32 28.18 4.96 20.98
CA ILE A 32 28.72 6.24 21.43
C ILE A 32 27.66 7.34 21.31
N ALA A 33 27.27 7.92 22.44
CA ALA A 33 26.31 9.02 22.48
C ALA A 33 26.99 10.37 22.17
N LEU A 34 26.53 11.06 21.13
CA LEU A 34 26.94 12.43 20.82
C LEU A 34 25.95 13.45 21.41
N PRO A 35 26.42 14.61 21.92
CA PRO A 35 25.51 15.70 22.28
C PRO A 35 24.91 16.29 20.99
N THR A 36 23.59 16.42 20.97
CA THR A 36 22.85 16.99 19.84
C THR A 36 21.62 17.72 20.35
N LEU A 37 21.18 18.75 19.62
CA LEU A 37 19.92 19.44 19.84
C LEU A 37 19.01 19.43 18.61
N CYS A 38 19.58 19.26 17.41
CA CYS A 38 18.89 19.33 16.13
C CYS A 38 18.90 18.00 15.35
N TYR A 39 19.30 16.91 16.02
CA TYR A 39 19.25 15.56 15.45
C TYR A 39 18.08 14.81 16.07
N HIS A 40 17.25 14.23 15.22
CA HIS A 40 16.19 13.30 15.58
C HIS A 40 16.37 12.05 14.72
N LYS A 41 16.17 10.86 15.28
CA LYS A 41 16.46 9.60 14.58
C LYS A 41 15.59 9.39 13.32
N ASP A 42 14.38 9.95 13.34
CA ASP A 42 13.38 9.80 12.28
C ASP A 42 13.32 11.02 11.33
N LEU A 43 14.18 12.03 11.49
CA LEU A 43 14.19 13.23 10.62
C LEU A 43 15.55 13.40 9.95
N THR A 44 15.54 14.01 8.75
CA THR A 44 16.78 14.33 8.04
C THR A 44 17.62 15.34 8.83
N PRO A 45 18.91 15.05 9.08
CA PRO A 45 19.76 15.95 9.85
C PRO A 45 20.01 17.29 9.18
N ASN A 46 19.82 18.39 9.92
CA ASN A 46 20.02 19.76 9.40
C ASN A 46 21.40 20.37 9.74
N GLY A 47 22.15 19.77 10.67
CA GLY A 47 23.50 20.25 11.05
C GLY A 47 23.53 21.61 11.77
N THR A 48 22.40 22.11 12.28
CA THR A 48 22.29 23.47 12.83
C THR A 48 23.02 23.63 14.16
N CYS A 49 22.90 22.66 15.09
CA CYS A 49 23.42 22.83 16.44
C CYS A 49 24.94 22.67 16.58
N ARG A 50 25.60 22.03 15.60
CA ARG A 50 27.05 21.77 15.56
C ARG A 50 27.65 20.97 16.75
N LEU A 51 26.85 20.54 17.71
CA LEU A 51 27.31 19.78 18.90
C LEU A 51 27.81 18.36 18.56
N CYS A 52 27.32 17.75 17.48
CA CYS A 52 27.76 16.44 16.96
C CYS A 52 29.16 16.46 16.33
N MET A 53 30.00 17.45 16.65
CA MET A 53 31.33 17.62 16.09
C MET A 53 32.19 16.39 16.38
N CYS A 54 32.86 15.86 15.35
CA CYS A 54 33.87 14.82 15.46
C CYS A 54 35.15 15.30 14.77
N GLU A 55 36.30 14.88 15.26
CA GLU A 55 37.56 15.01 14.54
C GLU A 55 37.74 13.77 13.69
N ILE A 56 38.05 13.96 12.41
CA ILE A 56 38.30 12.87 11.47
C ILE A 56 39.68 13.00 10.85
N GLU A 57 40.28 11.87 10.52
CA GLU A 57 41.50 11.77 9.73
C GLU A 57 41.26 10.92 8.48
N ILE A 58 41.60 11.49 7.33
CA ILE A 58 41.54 10.83 6.03
C ILE A 58 42.86 11.09 5.32
N LYS A 59 43.57 10.02 4.93
CA LYS A 59 44.87 10.12 4.22
C LYS A 59 45.85 11.08 4.91
N GLY A 60 45.96 10.99 6.25
CA GLY A 60 46.83 11.82 7.07
C GLY A 60 46.37 13.27 7.30
N LYS A 61 45.21 13.69 6.77
CA LYS A 61 44.66 15.05 6.98
C LYS A 61 43.57 15.04 8.04
N ARG A 62 43.78 15.81 9.12
CA ARG A 62 42.81 15.98 10.22
C ARG A 62 41.91 17.19 10.03
N ARG A 63 40.61 17.03 10.29
CA ARG A 63 39.64 18.13 10.29
C ARG A 63 38.47 17.85 11.23
N LEU A 64 37.80 18.91 11.67
CA LEU A 64 36.54 18.81 12.40
C LEU A 64 35.38 18.76 11.42
N VAL A 65 34.43 17.86 11.65
CA VAL A 65 33.21 17.70 10.85
C VAL A 65 32.00 17.49 11.75
N THR A 66 30.83 17.91 11.30
CA THR A 66 29.57 17.58 11.94
C THR A 66 29.14 16.17 11.58
N ALA A 67 29.05 15.25 12.54
CA ALA A 67 28.74 13.85 12.25
C ALA A 67 27.36 13.65 11.60
N CYS A 68 26.40 14.53 11.88
CA CYS A 68 25.02 14.32 11.45
C CYS A 68 24.78 14.49 9.96
N ASN A 69 25.63 15.23 9.23
CA ASN A 69 25.49 15.49 7.80
C ASN A 69 26.79 15.18 7.03
N TYR A 70 27.65 14.33 7.59
CA TYR A 70 28.90 13.93 6.96
C TYR A 70 28.77 12.50 6.42
N PRO A 71 28.67 12.30 5.08
CA PRO A 71 28.57 10.99 4.47
C PRO A 71 29.91 10.25 4.51
N VAL A 72 29.88 8.96 4.87
CA VAL A 72 31.05 8.07 4.88
C VAL A 72 31.26 7.51 3.47
N ARG A 73 32.32 7.95 2.78
CA ARG A 73 32.64 7.55 1.39
C ARG A 73 34.01 6.90 1.22
N GLN A 74 34.78 6.84 2.28
CA GLN A 74 36.12 6.26 2.28
C GLN A 74 36.50 5.91 3.71
N GLU A 75 37.51 5.07 3.86
CA GLU A 75 38.08 4.74 5.16
C GLU A 75 38.53 6.00 5.90
N MET A 76 38.24 6.05 7.20
CA MET A 76 38.62 7.17 8.05
C MET A 76 38.75 6.76 9.51
N THR A 77 39.56 7.51 10.25
CA THR A 77 39.64 7.43 11.72
C THR A 77 38.86 8.60 12.31
N VAL A 78 38.06 8.34 13.34
CA VAL A 78 37.12 9.28 13.95
C VAL A 78 37.36 9.34 15.46
N TRP A 79 37.56 10.54 15.98
CA TRP A 79 37.59 10.82 17.41
C TRP A 79 36.39 11.67 17.80
N THR A 80 35.63 11.17 18.76
CA THR A 80 34.39 11.81 19.24
C THR A 80 34.61 12.69 20.48
N ASN A 81 35.80 12.66 21.06
CA ASN A 81 36.15 13.31 22.33
C ASN A 81 37.57 13.92 22.34
N SER A 82 38.17 14.24 21.19
CA SER A 82 39.47 14.92 21.19
C SER A 82 39.41 16.28 21.89
N GLU A 83 40.56 16.81 22.33
CA GLU A 83 40.63 18.12 23.01
C GLU A 83 39.97 19.23 22.17
N ARG A 84 40.19 19.21 20.85
CA ARG A 84 39.57 20.14 19.89
C ARG A 84 38.05 20.03 19.89
N VAL A 85 37.53 18.80 19.90
CA VAL A 85 36.08 18.54 19.94
C VAL A 85 35.48 18.99 21.27
N GLN A 86 36.13 18.69 22.40
CA GLN A 86 35.66 19.08 23.73
C GLN A 86 35.59 20.60 23.87
N LYS A 87 36.67 21.32 23.49
CA LYS A 87 36.72 22.79 23.53
C LYS A 87 35.62 23.41 22.66
N HIS A 88 35.42 22.87 21.45
CA HIS A 88 34.38 23.36 20.55
C HIS A 88 32.97 23.17 21.14
N ARG A 89 32.66 21.98 21.65
CA ARG A 89 31.37 21.69 22.27
C ARG A 89 31.10 22.55 23.50
N LYS A 90 32.11 22.75 24.36
CA LYS A 90 31.99 23.58 25.56
C LYS A 90 31.58 25.01 25.22
N VAL A 91 32.24 25.64 24.24
CA VAL A 91 31.91 27.00 23.78
C VAL A 91 30.47 27.07 23.24
N LEU A 92 30.09 26.16 22.35
CA LEU A 92 28.73 26.13 21.79
C LEU A 92 27.67 25.94 22.88
N ALA A 93 27.90 25.00 23.80
CA ALA A 93 26.97 24.73 24.88
C ALA A 93 26.81 25.92 25.82
N GLN A 94 27.88 26.69 26.09
CA GLN A 94 27.77 27.95 26.82
C GLN A 94 26.92 28.97 26.04
N MET A 95 27.11 29.13 24.72
CA MET A 95 26.27 30.04 23.93
C MET A 95 24.79 29.67 23.98
N TYR A 96 24.46 28.37 23.86
CA TYR A 96 23.09 27.86 24.02
C TYR A 96 22.54 28.17 25.41
N LEU A 97 23.31 27.89 26.46
CA LEU A 97 22.92 28.12 27.85
C LEU A 97 22.73 29.63 28.15
N GLY A 98 23.49 30.51 27.50
CA GLY A 98 23.36 31.96 27.65
C GLY A 98 22.02 32.49 27.11
N ARG A 99 21.53 31.92 26.00
CA ARG A 99 20.24 32.29 25.41
C ARG A 99 19.05 31.61 26.07
N TRP A 100 19.19 30.35 26.51
CA TRP A 100 18.10 29.54 27.08
C TRP A 100 18.50 28.91 28.43
N PRO A 101 18.71 29.72 29.48
CA PRO A 101 19.31 29.28 30.74
C PRO A 101 18.45 28.27 31.53
N ASN A 102 17.13 28.31 31.35
CA ASN A 102 16.17 27.52 32.13
C ASN A 102 15.60 26.32 31.36
N VAL A 103 16.02 26.09 30.12
CA VAL A 103 15.50 24.98 29.29
C VAL A 103 16.22 23.67 29.66
N PRO A 104 15.52 22.63 30.16
CA PRO A 104 16.16 21.43 30.72
C PRO A 104 17.10 20.69 29.76
N VAL A 105 16.73 20.55 28.48
CA VAL A 105 17.58 19.88 27.48
C VAL A 105 18.89 20.65 27.20
N ILE A 106 18.85 21.98 27.30
CA ILE A 106 20.04 22.83 27.15
C ILE A 106 20.96 22.67 28.35
N GLN A 107 20.41 22.67 29.57
CA GLN A 107 21.16 22.42 30.80
C GLN A 107 21.81 21.03 30.79
N ASP A 108 21.11 20.00 30.32
CA ASP A 108 21.67 18.66 30.17
C ASP A 108 22.85 18.60 29.20
N VAL A 109 22.67 19.17 28.00
CA VAL A 109 23.74 19.26 26.99
C VAL A 109 24.94 20.05 27.51
N ALA A 110 24.71 21.15 28.24
CA ALA A 110 25.76 21.95 28.84
C ALA A 110 26.59 21.15 29.86
N ARG A 111 25.93 20.40 30.75
CA ARG A 111 26.61 19.49 31.70
C ARG A 111 27.43 18.44 30.95
N ARG A 112 26.85 17.79 29.94
CA ARG A 112 27.55 16.78 29.11
C ARG A 112 28.74 17.33 28.34
N CYS A 113 28.76 18.63 28.07
CA CYS A 113 29.87 19.33 27.41
C CYS A 113 30.88 19.96 28.40
N GLY A 114 30.76 19.71 29.71
CA GLY A 114 31.70 20.19 30.73
C GLY A 114 31.55 21.66 31.11
N VAL A 115 30.33 22.20 31.02
CA VAL A 115 29.97 23.53 31.51
C VAL A 115 29.46 23.40 32.96
N THR A 116 30.24 23.87 33.93
CA THR A 116 29.96 23.75 35.37
C THR A 116 29.58 25.07 36.04
N ASP A 117 30.04 26.19 35.49
CA ASP A 117 30.02 27.50 36.17
C ASP A 117 29.03 28.49 35.52
N GLY A 118 28.00 27.97 34.86
CA GLY A 118 27.07 28.76 34.05
C GLY A 118 27.63 29.18 32.68
N SER A 119 26.90 30.04 31.98
CA SER A 119 27.34 30.54 30.68
C SER A 119 28.24 31.77 30.83
N ALA A 120 29.36 31.77 30.11
CA ALA A 120 30.20 32.96 29.93
C ALA A 120 29.64 33.94 28.88
N PHE A 121 28.51 33.61 28.25
CA PHE A 121 27.85 34.41 27.23
C PHE A 121 26.50 34.91 27.73
N ALA A 122 26.22 36.19 27.53
CA ALA A 122 24.91 36.79 27.71
C ALA A 122 24.34 37.17 26.34
N SER A 123 23.01 37.06 26.18
CA SER A 123 22.30 37.40 24.94
C SER A 123 21.22 38.42 25.26
N ASP A 124 21.08 39.47 24.45
CA ASP A 124 19.98 40.44 24.59
C ASP A 124 18.60 39.80 24.36
N LEU A 125 18.58 38.61 23.73
CA LEU A 125 17.40 37.79 23.48
C LEU A 125 17.31 36.56 24.41
N THR A 126 17.87 36.63 25.61
CA THR A 126 17.75 35.55 26.59
C THR A 126 16.28 35.30 26.91
N ASP A 127 15.83 34.06 26.72
CA ASP A 127 14.47 33.61 27.01
C ASP A 127 14.49 32.72 28.26
N PRO A 128 13.99 33.21 29.41
CA PRO A 128 13.98 32.46 30.66
C PRO A 128 12.87 31.40 30.72
N ASN A 129 12.01 31.28 29.71
CA ASN A 129 10.95 30.28 29.70
C ASN A 129 11.56 28.85 29.63
N PRO A 130 11.23 27.94 30.57
CA PRO A 130 11.75 26.57 30.55
C PRO A 130 11.30 25.76 29.32
N LYS A 131 10.24 26.21 28.63
CA LYS A 131 9.72 25.63 27.38
C LYS A 131 10.06 26.49 26.15
N ALA A 132 11.05 27.37 26.22
CA ALA A 132 11.43 28.23 25.09
C ALA A 132 11.77 27.42 23.82
N CYS A 133 11.52 28.01 22.65
CA CYS A 133 11.96 27.45 21.37
C CYS A 133 13.46 27.63 21.21
N ILE A 134 14.20 26.51 21.09
CA ILE A 134 15.66 26.51 20.92
C ILE A 134 16.12 26.53 19.46
N LEU A 135 15.18 26.77 18.53
CA LEU A 135 15.44 26.86 17.08
C LEU A 135 16.16 25.61 16.51
N CYS A 136 15.84 24.42 17.02
CA CYS A 136 16.42 23.15 16.59
C CYS A 136 15.99 22.74 15.18
N GLY A 137 14.80 23.17 14.74
CA GLY A 137 14.24 22.89 13.42
C GLY A 137 13.57 21.52 13.28
N HIS A 138 13.39 20.76 14.38
CA HIS A 138 12.67 19.47 14.31
C HIS A 138 11.24 19.65 13.82
N CYS A 139 10.53 20.67 14.31
CA CYS A 139 9.15 20.96 13.92
C CYS A 139 8.98 21.25 12.43
N VAL A 140 9.87 22.08 11.87
CA VAL A 140 9.96 22.38 10.42
C VAL A 140 10.17 21.09 9.64
N LYS A 141 11.13 20.26 10.06
CA LYS A 141 11.42 19.00 9.40
C LYS A 141 10.30 17.97 9.49
N ALA A 142 9.63 17.85 10.64
CA ALA A 142 8.48 16.96 10.77
C ALA A 142 7.29 17.41 9.92
N CYS A 143 7.06 18.72 9.82
CA CYS A 143 6.00 19.27 8.96
C CYS A 143 6.26 19.00 7.47
N ASP A 144 7.52 19.02 7.04
CA ASP A 144 7.94 18.71 5.66
C ASP A 144 8.07 17.21 5.37
N GLU A 145 8.60 16.41 6.29
CA GLU A 145 8.99 15.02 6.00
C GLU A 145 7.90 14.01 6.43
N PHE A 146 7.19 14.24 7.54
CA PHE A 146 6.18 13.29 8.00
C PHE A 146 4.86 13.48 7.27
N ILE A 147 4.35 14.72 7.24
CA ILE A 147 3.02 15.06 6.75
C ILE A 147 3.07 15.86 5.43
N GLN A 148 4.21 16.47 5.11
CA GLN A 148 4.49 17.09 3.81
C GLN A 148 3.71 18.39 3.50
N GLU A 149 3.15 19.01 4.54
CA GLU A 149 2.43 20.30 4.46
C GLU A 149 3.36 21.52 4.33
N ARG A 150 4.60 21.43 4.85
CA ARG A 150 5.62 22.52 4.78
C ARG A 150 5.17 23.90 5.32
N ILE A 151 4.26 23.90 6.29
CA ILE A 151 3.67 25.14 6.85
C ILE A 151 4.61 25.85 7.83
N LEU A 152 5.43 25.10 8.59
CA LEU A 152 6.33 25.69 9.58
C LEU A 152 7.69 26.01 8.97
N ASP A 153 8.19 27.24 9.15
CA ASP A 153 9.57 27.62 8.80
C ASP A 153 10.13 28.71 9.72
N PHE A 154 11.36 29.14 9.47
CA PHE A 154 12.05 30.20 10.20
C PHE A 154 12.05 31.52 9.41
N ALA A 155 11.67 32.60 10.08
CA ALA A 155 11.83 33.96 9.57
C ALA A 155 12.92 34.72 10.35
N GLY A 156 13.42 35.81 9.76
CA GLY A 156 14.49 36.65 10.33
C GLY A 156 15.90 36.15 10.02
N ARG A 157 16.92 36.94 10.41
CA ARG A 157 18.35 36.63 10.20
C ARG A 157 19.16 36.79 11.49
N GLY A 158 20.25 36.03 11.60
CA GLY A 158 21.15 36.09 12.76
C GLY A 158 20.42 35.80 14.07
N ILE A 159 20.58 36.67 15.06
CA ILE A 159 19.97 36.51 16.38
C ILE A 159 18.43 36.65 16.36
N LEU A 160 17.87 37.38 15.38
CA LEU A 160 16.44 37.64 15.21
C LEU A 160 15.67 36.49 14.55
N ARG A 161 16.35 35.37 14.24
CA ARG A 161 15.70 34.18 13.69
C ARG A 161 14.68 33.63 14.69
N HIS A 162 13.46 33.37 14.22
CA HIS A 162 12.36 32.79 15.00
C HIS A 162 11.53 31.83 14.15
N LEU A 163 10.85 30.89 14.81
CA LEU A 163 9.90 29.98 14.16
C LEU A 163 8.60 30.73 13.87
N THR A 164 8.00 30.52 12.69
CA THR A 164 6.73 31.13 12.30
C THR A 164 5.96 30.23 11.34
N MET A 165 4.69 30.57 11.14
CA MET A 165 3.86 30.16 10.00
C MET A 165 3.79 31.33 8.98
N PRO A 166 3.21 31.13 7.78
CA PRO A 166 2.96 32.20 6.83
C PRO A 166 2.29 33.40 7.50
N PHE A 167 2.84 34.59 7.25
CA PHE A 167 2.36 35.88 7.81
C PHE A 167 2.36 36.00 9.35
N GLY A 168 2.89 35.01 10.07
CA GLY A 168 2.87 35.02 11.54
C GLY A 168 1.54 34.60 12.16
N GLU A 169 0.64 34.04 11.35
CA GLU A 169 -0.70 33.62 11.76
C GLU A 169 -0.86 32.09 11.63
N SER A 170 -1.85 31.52 12.32
CA SER A 170 -2.18 30.11 12.15
C SER A 170 -2.65 29.86 10.72
N ASP A 171 -1.88 29.09 9.96
CA ASP A 171 -2.24 28.76 8.58
C ASP A 171 -3.46 27.83 8.55
N PRO A 172 -4.51 28.12 7.76
CA PRO A 172 -5.70 27.28 7.68
C PRO A 172 -5.43 25.89 7.08
N HIS A 173 -4.32 25.69 6.36
CA HIS A 173 -3.89 24.37 5.88
C HIS A 173 -3.25 23.53 6.99
N CYS A 174 -3.00 24.10 8.19
CA CYS A 174 -2.45 23.32 9.30
C CYS A 174 -3.51 22.36 9.83
N ILE A 175 -3.31 21.08 9.52
CA ILE A 175 -4.27 20.02 9.83
C ILE A 175 -4.25 19.55 11.30
N GLY A 176 -3.43 20.18 12.15
CA GLY A 176 -3.32 19.78 13.55
C GLY A 176 -2.70 18.39 13.79
N CYS A 177 -1.85 17.90 12.89
CA CYS A 177 -1.25 16.55 12.97
C CYS A 177 -0.38 16.28 14.21
N THR A 178 -0.02 17.33 14.95
CA THR A 178 0.81 17.31 16.17
C THR A 178 2.25 16.80 16.02
N SER A 179 2.69 16.42 14.81
CA SER A 179 4.05 15.92 14.57
C SER A 179 5.12 16.90 15.02
N CYS A 180 4.90 18.20 14.80
CA CYS A 180 5.80 19.27 15.23
C CYS A 180 5.96 19.37 16.76
N ALA A 181 4.87 19.16 17.50
CA ALA A 181 4.85 19.16 18.96
C ALA A 181 5.53 17.90 19.52
N HIS A 182 5.26 16.74 18.91
CA HIS A 182 5.86 15.47 19.33
C HIS A 182 7.39 15.47 19.24
N VAL A 183 7.96 16.00 18.16
CA VAL A 183 9.43 16.06 17.96
C VAL A 183 10.09 17.23 18.69
N CYS A 184 9.33 18.09 19.36
CA CYS A 184 9.83 19.28 20.04
C CYS A 184 10.57 18.87 21.34
N PRO A 185 11.89 19.13 21.46
CA PRO A 185 12.65 18.70 22.63
C PRO A 185 12.41 19.56 23.88
N THR A 186 11.65 20.66 23.76
CA THR A 186 11.42 21.62 24.85
C THR A 186 9.95 21.76 25.24
N GLY A 187 9.02 21.23 24.45
CA GLY A 187 7.59 21.48 24.63
C GLY A 187 7.18 22.92 24.31
N ALA A 188 7.93 23.61 23.43
CA ALA A 188 7.62 24.97 22.98
C ALA A 188 6.33 25.06 22.16
N ILE A 189 5.96 23.97 21.48
CA ILE A 189 4.69 23.87 20.75
C ILE A 189 3.71 23.18 21.68
N GLN A 190 2.63 23.88 22.02
CA GLN A 190 1.54 23.34 22.82
C GLN A 190 0.52 22.68 21.89
N ILE A 191 -0.08 21.60 22.38
CA ILE A 191 -1.18 20.92 21.70
C ILE A 191 -2.45 21.31 22.45
N ILE A 192 -3.49 21.64 21.70
CA ILE A 192 -4.83 21.88 22.22
C ILE A 192 -5.70 20.76 21.65
N ASP A 193 -6.34 20.01 22.55
CA ASP A 193 -7.09 18.81 22.19
C ASP A 193 -8.58 19.17 22.12
N ASP A 194 -9.02 19.64 20.95
CA ASP A 194 -10.38 20.14 20.73
C ASP A 194 -11.14 19.40 19.61
N THR A 195 -10.52 18.38 19.02
CA THR A 195 -11.09 17.61 17.90
C THR A 195 -11.36 16.16 18.30
N ASN A 196 -12.55 15.65 17.93
CA ASN A 196 -13.01 14.25 18.09
C ASN A 196 -13.05 13.66 19.52
N HIS A 197 -12.63 14.41 20.55
CA HIS A 197 -12.70 14.05 21.97
C HIS A 197 -12.23 12.62 22.30
N PRO A 198 -11.01 12.20 21.91
CA PRO A 198 -10.49 10.88 22.27
C PRO A 198 -10.37 10.74 23.80
N VAL A 199 -10.51 9.51 24.30
CA VAL A 199 -10.35 9.20 25.73
C VAL A 199 -8.90 9.37 26.18
N ASP A 200 -7.94 8.94 25.37
CA ASP A 200 -6.49 9.08 25.61
C ASP A 200 -5.77 9.55 24.32
N PRO A 201 -5.72 10.87 24.08
CA PRO A 201 -5.04 11.43 22.91
C PRO A 201 -3.52 11.16 22.90
N ASP A 202 -2.89 11.01 24.07
CA ASP A 202 -1.45 10.78 24.17
C ASP A 202 -1.07 9.37 23.71
N LEU A 203 -1.90 8.37 24.03
CA LEU A 203 -1.75 7.01 23.53
C LEU A 203 -1.82 6.97 22.00
N ILE A 204 -2.82 7.62 21.42
CA ILE A 204 -3.00 7.72 19.96
C ILE A 204 -1.76 8.34 19.32
N ARG A 205 -1.32 9.50 19.81
CA ARG A 205 -0.14 10.20 19.28
C ARG A 205 1.10 9.34 19.34
N LYS A 206 1.36 8.70 20.48
CA LYS A 206 2.55 7.88 20.68
C LYS A 206 2.66 6.77 19.63
N HIS A 207 1.56 6.10 19.31
CA HIS A 207 1.55 5.00 18.35
C HIS A 207 1.43 5.49 16.90
N GLY A 208 0.59 6.49 16.63
CA GLY A 208 0.45 7.09 15.30
C GLY A 208 1.74 7.77 14.80
N MET A 209 2.52 8.37 15.69
CA MET A 209 3.81 8.97 15.30
C MET A 209 4.85 7.94 14.86
N LYS A 210 4.80 6.71 15.38
CA LYS A 210 5.67 5.63 14.90
C LYS A 210 5.34 5.29 13.45
N VAL A 211 4.05 5.08 13.18
CA VAL A 211 3.55 4.79 11.83
C VAL A 211 3.94 5.92 10.87
N ASN A 212 3.72 7.20 11.25
CA ASN A 212 4.12 8.34 10.43
C ASN A 212 5.62 8.35 10.12
N ALA A 213 6.47 8.07 11.11
CA ALA A 213 7.91 7.99 10.92
C ALA A 213 8.31 6.83 10.01
N GLU A 214 7.67 5.67 10.13
CA GLU A 214 7.90 4.51 9.29
C GLU A 214 7.53 4.80 7.84
N MET A 215 6.32 5.34 7.58
CA MET A 215 5.90 5.73 6.23
C MET A 215 6.87 6.75 5.63
N ALA A 216 7.28 7.77 6.39
CA ALA A 216 8.17 8.81 5.90
C ALA A 216 9.60 8.31 5.60
N THR A 217 10.11 7.33 6.35
CA THR A 217 11.52 6.93 6.28
C THR A 217 11.76 5.62 5.53
N LEU A 218 10.75 4.74 5.44
CA LEU A 218 10.89 3.40 4.88
C LEU A 218 10.26 3.26 3.49
N ASP A 219 9.22 4.03 3.17
CA ASP A 219 8.48 3.92 1.90
C ASP A 219 9.40 3.94 0.67
N LYS A 220 10.33 4.91 0.62
CA LYS A 220 11.28 5.08 -0.49
C LYS A 220 12.18 3.86 -0.76
N ASN A 221 12.37 2.99 0.23
CA ASN A 221 13.18 1.78 0.10
C ASN A 221 12.33 0.50 -0.04
N GLN A 222 11.00 0.64 0.00
CA GLN A 222 10.04 -0.44 -0.13
C GLN A 222 9.17 -0.17 -1.36
N CYS A 223 7.99 0.41 -1.16
CA CYS A 223 6.97 0.55 -2.19
C CYS A 223 7.03 1.86 -2.98
N CYS A 224 7.71 2.90 -2.49
CA CYS A 224 7.74 4.23 -3.12
C CYS A 224 6.34 4.82 -3.38
N MET A 225 5.36 4.53 -2.51
CA MET A 225 3.96 4.96 -2.63
C MET A 225 3.84 6.48 -2.75
N ARG A 226 4.66 7.24 -2.02
CA ARG A 226 4.67 8.71 -2.11
C ARG A 226 5.10 9.24 -3.48
N GLU A 227 5.92 8.47 -4.20
CA GLU A 227 6.49 8.86 -5.49
C GLU A 227 5.66 8.36 -6.68
N VAL A 228 5.04 7.17 -6.58
CA VAL A 228 4.36 6.51 -7.72
C VAL A 228 2.99 5.89 -7.41
N GLY A 229 2.52 5.96 -6.17
CA GLY A 229 1.23 5.38 -5.76
C GLY A 229 1.18 3.86 -5.87
N THR A 230 -0.03 3.30 -5.95
CA THR A 230 -0.22 1.85 -6.07
C THR A 230 0.30 1.29 -7.40
N ALA A 231 0.49 2.13 -8.42
CA ALA A 231 1.06 1.71 -9.71
C ALA A 231 2.50 1.13 -9.59
N ASN A 232 3.15 1.24 -8.43
CA ASN A 232 4.43 0.59 -8.14
C ASN A 232 4.46 -0.93 -8.37
N ILE A 233 3.31 -1.61 -8.30
CA ILE A 233 3.26 -3.07 -8.40
C ILE A 233 3.04 -3.55 -9.83
N VAL A 234 2.87 -2.68 -10.83
CA VAL A 234 2.63 -3.09 -12.24
C VAL A 234 3.76 -4.00 -12.73
N GLU A 235 5.01 -3.55 -12.65
CA GLU A 235 6.18 -4.35 -13.04
C GLU A 235 6.43 -5.56 -12.13
N VAL A 236 5.92 -5.52 -10.90
CA VAL A 236 6.03 -6.63 -9.95
C VAL A 236 5.04 -7.73 -10.34
N MET A 237 3.79 -7.37 -10.65
CA MET A 237 2.75 -8.29 -11.06
C MET A 237 3.13 -8.95 -12.37
N ASP A 238 3.61 -8.18 -13.35
CA ASP A 238 4.14 -8.72 -14.59
C ASP A 238 5.29 -9.68 -14.30
N ARG A 239 6.32 -9.32 -13.52
CA ARG A 239 7.43 -10.24 -13.23
C ARG A 239 7.02 -11.58 -12.63
N TYR A 240 5.95 -11.61 -11.82
CA TYR A 240 5.44 -12.82 -11.18
C TYR A 240 4.32 -13.52 -11.96
N ASP A 241 4.00 -13.05 -13.17
CA ASP A 241 2.95 -13.64 -14.02
C ASP A 241 1.56 -13.52 -13.38
N LEU A 242 1.31 -12.33 -12.83
CA LEU A 242 0.11 -11.96 -12.09
C LEU A 242 -0.66 -10.78 -12.70
N LEU A 243 -0.09 -10.07 -13.68
CA LEU A 243 -0.72 -8.91 -14.32
C LEU A 243 -1.69 -9.39 -15.41
N PRO A 244 -3.00 -9.12 -15.32
CA PRO A 244 -3.95 -9.58 -16.33
C PRO A 244 -3.67 -8.98 -17.70
N VAL A 245 -3.60 -9.87 -18.69
CA VAL A 245 -3.42 -9.53 -20.10
C VAL A 245 -4.39 -10.35 -20.93
N HIS A 246 -5.11 -9.65 -21.80
CA HIS A 246 -6.09 -10.20 -22.74
C HIS A 246 -7.17 -11.05 -22.06
N ASN A 247 -8.00 -10.43 -21.21
CA ASN A 247 -9.03 -11.09 -20.41
C ASN A 247 -8.48 -12.25 -19.56
N TYR A 248 -7.44 -11.95 -18.78
CA TYR A 248 -6.74 -12.89 -17.91
C TYR A 248 -6.19 -14.13 -18.61
N LYS A 249 -6.06 -14.15 -19.96
CA LYS A 249 -5.39 -15.24 -20.68
C LYS A 249 -3.96 -15.42 -20.17
N PHE A 250 -3.24 -14.31 -19.99
CA PHE A 250 -1.84 -14.30 -19.57
C PHE A 250 -1.63 -13.44 -18.32
N GLY A 251 -0.48 -13.63 -17.66
CA GLY A 251 -0.04 -12.85 -16.49
C GLY A 251 1.13 -11.90 -16.76
N GLN A 252 1.63 -11.85 -18.01
CA GLN A 252 2.76 -11.02 -18.45
C GLN A 252 2.57 -10.55 -19.88
N HIS A 253 3.23 -9.45 -20.25
CA HIS A 253 3.33 -9.02 -21.64
C HIS A 253 4.66 -8.29 -21.93
N PRO A 254 5.30 -8.50 -23.10
CA PRO A 254 6.56 -7.82 -23.44
C PRO A 254 6.44 -6.29 -23.51
N ASP A 255 5.24 -5.75 -23.65
CA ASP A 255 5.00 -4.30 -23.70
C ASP A 255 4.64 -3.66 -22.35
N THR A 256 4.62 -4.42 -21.25
CA THR A 256 4.28 -3.87 -19.92
C THR A 256 5.21 -2.70 -19.52
N TYR A 257 6.48 -2.71 -19.94
CA TYR A 257 7.42 -1.60 -19.67
C TYR A 257 6.97 -0.24 -20.24
N LYS A 258 6.01 -0.21 -21.18
CA LYS A 258 5.46 1.03 -21.74
C LYS A 258 4.50 1.74 -20.77
N VAL A 259 4.00 1.02 -19.78
CA VAL A 259 2.96 1.47 -18.84
C VAL A 259 3.33 1.22 -17.37
N ASP A 260 4.60 0.91 -17.10
CA ASP A 260 5.09 0.66 -15.75
C ASP A 260 5.21 1.94 -14.91
N SER A 261 5.50 1.76 -13.62
CA SER A 261 5.63 2.86 -12.67
C SER A 261 6.69 3.90 -13.07
N GLN A 262 7.73 3.51 -13.80
CA GLN A 262 8.81 4.41 -14.23
C GLN A 262 8.35 5.34 -15.35
N VAL A 263 7.56 4.82 -16.30
CA VAL A 263 6.96 5.64 -17.35
C VAL A 263 5.99 6.65 -16.74
N LEU A 264 5.11 6.19 -15.84
CA LEU A 264 4.14 7.04 -15.16
C LEU A 264 4.82 8.18 -14.39
N ARG A 265 5.83 7.83 -13.58
CA ARG A 265 6.63 8.78 -12.82
C ARG A 265 7.33 9.81 -13.69
N LYS A 266 7.99 9.35 -14.76
CA LYS A 266 8.84 10.22 -15.58
C LYS A 266 8.04 11.17 -16.45
N LYS A 267 6.90 10.71 -16.98
CA LYS A 267 6.11 11.45 -17.97
C LYS A 267 4.95 12.24 -17.35
N TYR A 268 4.28 11.70 -16.34
CA TYR A 268 2.99 12.23 -15.90
C TYR A 268 2.96 12.76 -14.47
N PHE A 269 3.73 12.20 -13.54
CA PHE A 269 3.77 12.68 -12.15
C PHE A 269 4.72 13.88 -11.96
N THR A 270 4.46 14.97 -12.69
CA THR A 270 5.40 16.10 -12.80
C THR A 270 5.43 16.99 -11.56
N GLN A 271 4.33 17.03 -10.80
CA GLN A 271 4.19 17.85 -9.60
C GLN A 271 5.21 17.48 -8.52
N ASN A 272 5.69 16.22 -8.50
CA ASN A 272 6.55 15.67 -7.45
C ASN A 272 6.01 15.96 -6.03
N ASN A 273 4.68 16.05 -5.90
CA ASN A 273 4.00 16.26 -4.64
C ASN A 273 3.30 14.95 -4.23
N PRO A 274 3.60 14.43 -3.03
CA PRO A 274 2.80 13.36 -2.45
C PRO A 274 1.45 13.92 -2.01
N ASP A 275 0.39 13.18 -2.32
CA ASP A 275 -0.98 13.59 -2.05
C ASP A 275 -1.73 12.45 -1.35
N GLY A 276 -2.66 12.79 -0.47
CA GLY A 276 -3.37 11.85 0.38
C GLY A 276 -4.87 12.02 0.29
N CYS A 277 -5.63 10.95 0.52
CA CYS A 277 -7.11 11.00 0.45
C CYS A 277 -7.73 12.01 1.42
N TRP A 278 -7.03 12.30 2.53
CA TRP A 278 -7.44 13.29 3.51
C TRP A 278 -6.22 13.91 4.18
N PHE A 279 -6.41 15.11 4.71
CA PHE A 279 -5.47 15.80 5.57
C PHE A 279 -4.91 14.87 6.65
N GLY A 280 -3.59 14.66 6.60
CA GLY A 280 -2.88 13.85 7.60
C GLY A 280 -2.73 12.38 7.23
N CYS A 281 -3.03 12.00 5.99
CA CYS A 281 -2.70 10.68 5.47
C CYS A 281 -1.20 10.39 5.56
N SER A 282 -0.81 9.45 6.41
CA SER A 282 0.60 9.07 6.62
C SER A 282 1.26 8.52 5.36
N MET A 283 0.49 7.86 4.49
CA MET A 283 1.02 7.25 3.27
C MET A 283 1.17 8.27 2.15
N SER A 284 0.13 9.06 1.87
CA SER A 284 0.10 10.02 0.75
C SER A 284 0.41 9.37 -0.63
N CYS A 285 -0.35 8.32 -0.96
CA CYS A 285 -0.17 7.53 -2.19
C CYS A 285 -0.84 8.10 -3.45
N ALA A 286 -1.77 9.05 -3.34
CA ALA A 286 -2.52 9.57 -4.49
C ALA A 286 -1.58 10.34 -5.43
N LYS A 287 -1.78 10.19 -6.74
CA LYS A 287 -0.98 10.85 -7.77
C LYS A 287 -1.90 11.60 -8.71
N ALA A 288 -1.42 12.67 -9.31
CA ALA A 288 -2.19 13.41 -10.30
C ALA A 288 -1.32 13.67 -11.53
N VAL A 289 -1.95 13.55 -12.70
CA VAL A 289 -1.42 13.97 -13.99
C VAL A 289 -1.95 15.36 -14.30
N ASP A 290 -1.07 16.36 -14.34
CA ASP A 290 -1.45 17.75 -14.58
C ASP A 290 -1.38 18.13 -16.08
N GLY A 291 -2.38 18.91 -16.51
CA GLY A 291 -2.40 19.50 -17.85
C GLY A 291 -2.57 18.50 -19.00
N PHE A 292 -3.17 17.34 -18.73
CA PHE A 292 -3.46 16.34 -19.75
C PHE A 292 -4.54 16.86 -20.71
N GLU A 293 -4.27 16.79 -22.02
CA GLU A 293 -5.21 17.24 -23.05
C GLU A 293 -6.02 16.06 -23.59
N LEU A 294 -7.34 16.10 -23.38
CA LEU A 294 -8.25 15.02 -23.77
C LEU A 294 -8.41 14.97 -25.29
N LYS A 295 -8.39 13.78 -25.88
CA LYS A 295 -8.39 13.55 -27.34
C LYS A 295 -9.76 13.08 -27.86
N THR A 296 -10.60 12.49 -27.02
CA THR A 296 -11.91 11.95 -27.37
C THR A 296 -13.01 12.58 -26.53
N GLY A 297 -14.27 12.16 -26.78
CA GLY A 297 -15.40 12.45 -25.90
C GLY A 297 -15.87 13.91 -25.85
N PRO A 298 -16.81 14.22 -24.94
CA PRO A 298 -17.41 15.54 -24.80
C PRO A 298 -16.44 16.61 -24.29
N TYR A 299 -15.33 16.21 -23.68
CA TYR A 299 -14.30 17.12 -23.15
C TYR A 299 -13.07 17.21 -24.06
N LYS A 300 -13.14 16.72 -25.30
CA LYS A 300 -12.04 16.78 -26.26
C LYS A 300 -11.46 18.20 -26.38
N GLY A 301 -10.13 18.29 -26.30
CA GLY A 301 -9.37 19.52 -26.35
C GLY A 301 -9.28 20.28 -25.01
N HIS A 302 -9.98 19.83 -23.97
CA HIS A 302 -9.83 20.39 -22.64
C HIS A 302 -8.53 19.89 -22.00
N ARG A 303 -7.86 20.79 -21.28
CA ARG A 303 -6.71 20.45 -20.43
C ARG A 303 -7.18 20.27 -19.00
N VAL A 304 -6.95 19.09 -18.44
CA VAL A 304 -7.47 18.67 -17.14
C VAL A 304 -6.34 18.16 -16.25
N THR A 305 -6.63 18.10 -14.95
CA THR A 305 -5.86 17.28 -14.01
C THR A 305 -6.61 15.96 -13.85
N VAL A 306 -5.90 14.85 -13.98
CA VAL A 306 -6.45 13.50 -13.83
C VAL A 306 -5.86 12.90 -12.55
N ASP A 307 -6.70 12.43 -11.64
CA ASP A 307 -6.25 11.67 -10.46
C ASP A 307 -5.78 10.26 -10.89
N GLY A 308 -4.83 9.66 -10.19
CA GLY A 308 -4.17 8.41 -10.58
C GLY A 308 -3.22 8.54 -11.80
N PRO A 309 -3.03 7.46 -12.57
CA PRO A 309 -3.73 6.18 -12.48
C PRO A 309 -3.24 5.31 -11.30
N GLU A 310 -4.17 4.57 -10.69
CA GLU A 310 -3.87 3.52 -9.72
C GLU A 310 -3.43 2.22 -10.42
N TYR A 311 -2.96 1.22 -9.67
CA TYR A 311 -2.60 -0.11 -10.22
C TYR A 311 -3.74 -0.75 -11.00
N GLU A 312 -4.95 -0.78 -10.42
CA GLU A 312 -6.13 -1.41 -11.02
C GLU A 312 -6.50 -0.75 -12.36
N THR A 313 -6.28 0.56 -12.49
CA THR A 313 -6.43 1.27 -13.77
C THR A 313 -5.47 0.72 -14.83
N VAL A 314 -4.19 0.58 -14.48
CA VAL A 314 -3.19 0.05 -15.42
C VAL A 314 -3.48 -1.42 -15.73
N GLY A 315 -3.83 -2.22 -14.72
CA GLY A 315 -4.22 -3.62 -14.87
C GLY A 315 -5.41 -3.80 -15.82
N ALA A 316 -6.46 -3.00 -15.65
CA ALA A 316 -7.63 -2.98 -16.52
C ALA A 316 -7.26 -2.69 -17.97
N CYS A 317 -6.35 -1.73 -18.20
CA CYS A 317 -5.87 -1.41 -19.53
C CYS A 317 -5.02 -2.52 -20.15
N THR A 318 -4.11 -3.15 -19.39
CA THR A 318 -3.33 -4.29 -19.91
C THR A 318 -4.20 -5.51 -20.16
N ASN A 319 -5.26 -5.69 -19.37
CA ASN A 319 -6.25 -6.75 -19.55
C ASN A 319 -7.01 -6.59 -20.87
N MET A 320 -7.24 -5.35 -21.32
CA MET A 320 -7.75 -5.02 -22.66
C MET A 320 -6.68 -5.05 -23.77
N GLY A 321 -5.41 -5.33 -23.45
CA GLY A 321 -4.29 -5.28 -24.39
C GLY A 321 -3.84 -3.86 -24.77
N CYS A 322 -4.22 -2.86 -23.98
CA CYS A 322 -3.94 -1.46 -24.23
C CYS A 322 -2.67 -1.02 -23.47
N PHE A 323 -1.54 -0.95 -24.17
CA PHE A 323 -0.23 -0.55 -23.62
C PHE A 323 0.19 0.89 -24.00
N ASP A 324 -0.80 1.77 -24.23
CA ASP A 324 -0.56 3.20 -24.47
C ASP A 324 -0.84 3.99 -23.18
N PRO A 325 0.18 4.65 -22.59
CA PRO A 325 -0.03 5.39 -21.35
C PRO A 325 -0.91 6.64 -21.52
N ASP A 326 -1.03 7.24 -22.71
CA ASP A 326 -1.99 8.33 -22.92
C ASP A 326 -3.42 7.81 -22.86
N PHE A 327 -3.67 6.61 -23.41
CA PHE A 327 -4.97 5.94 -23.28
C PHE A 327 -5.29 5.63 -21.83
N ILE A 328 -4.33 5.15 -21.03
CA ILE A 328 -4.55 4.86 -19.60
C ILE A 328 -5.05 6.10 -18.86
N VAL A 329 -4.38 7.25 -19.06
CA VAL A 329 -4.76 8.51 -18.40
C VAL A 329 -6.13 8.99 -18.87
N GLU A 330 -6.43 8.91 -20.16
CA GLU A 330 -7.72 9.34 -20.71
C GLU A 330 -8.87 8.42 -20.29
N PHE A 331 -8.64 7.10 -20.30
CA PHE A 331 -9.59 6.10 -19.82
C PHE A 331 -9.90 6.32 -18.33
N ASN A 332 -8.87 6.56 -17.51
CA ASN A 332 -9.04 6.89 -16.10
C ASN A 332 -9.91 8.13 -15.90
N PHE A 333 -9.57 9.23 -16.58
CA PHE A 333 -10.34 10.46 -16.51
C PHE A 333 -11.82 10.25 -16.82
N TYR A 334 -12.14 9.48 -17.86
CA TYR A 334 -13.51 9.27 -18.28
C TYR A 334 -14.28 8.31 -17.35
N CYS A 335 -13.63 7.28 -16.81
CA CYS A 335 -14.23 6.45 -15.76
C CYS A 335 -14.61 7.30 -14.54
N ASP A 336 -13.69 8.14 -14.05
CA ASP A 336 -13.95 9.05 -12.92
C ASP A 336 -15.07 10.04 -13.25
N THR A 337 -14.97 10.71 -14.39
CA THR A 337 -15.90 11.77 -14.80
C THR A 337 -17.31 11.24 -15.03
N TYR A 338 -17.45 10.00 -15.50
CA TYR A 338 -18.75 9.37 -15.72
C TYR A 338 -19.26 8.57 -14.51
N GLY A 339 -18.44 8.40 -13.46
CA GLY A 339 -18.80 7.60 -12.30
C GLY A 339 -18.91 6.11 -12.61
N ILE A 340 -18.01 5.60 -13.46
CA ILE A 340 -17.96 4.20 -13.89
C ILE A 340 -16.78 3.52 -13.19
N ASP A 341 -17.02 2.36 -12.58
CA ASP A 341 -15.94 1.57 -12.00
C ASP A 341 -14.97 1.08 -13.07
N ILE A 342 -13.69 1.39 -12.88
CA ILE A 342 -12.65 1.15 -13.87
C ILE A 342 -12.34 -0.33 -14.06
N ILE A 343 -12.46 -1.12 -12.98
CA ILE A 343 -12.23 -2.56 -12.99
C ILE A 343 -13.34 -3.24 -13.80
N SER A 344 -14.61 -2.98 -13.45
CA SER A 344 -15.75 -3.51 -14.21
C SER A 344 -15.74 -3.07 -15.68
N ALA A 345 -15.38 -1.81 -15.96
CA ALA A 345 -15.24 -1.33 -17.34
C ALA A 345 -14.13 -2.06 -18.11
N GLY A 346 -12.95 -2.20 -17.51
CA GLY A 346 -11.80 -2.86 -18.11
C GLY A 346 -12.00 -4.35 -18.33
N THR A 347 -12.35 -5.09 -17.27
CA THR A 347 -12.61 -6.53 -17.34
C THR A 347 -13.82 -6.84 -18.23
N GLY A 348 -14.89 -6.03 -18.16
CA GLY A 348 -16.05 -6.17 -19.05
C GLY A 348 -15.68 -5.98 -20.52
N MET A 349 -14.86 -4.98 -20.83
CA MET A 349 -14.38 -4.74 -22.19
C MET A 349 -13.40 -5.83 -22.67
N ALA A 350 -12.51 -6.32 -21.80
CA ALA A 350 -11.61 -7.41 -22.13
C ALA A 350 -12.39 -8.70 -22.49
N PHE A 351 -13.47 -9.01 -21.76
CA PHE A 351 -14.37 -10.10 -22.09
C PHE A 351 -15.06 -9.90 -23.45
N VAL A 352 -15.56 -8.70 -23.73
CA VAL A 352 -16.13 -8.33 -25.03
C VAL A 352 -15.11 -8.53 -26.16
N MET A 353 -13.86 -8.11 -25.97
CA MET A 353 -12.79 -8.26 -26.95
C MET A 353 -12.47 -9.73 -27.23
N GLU A 354 -12.38 -10.57 -26.20
CA GLU A 354 -12.16 -12.01 -26.40
C GLU A 354 -13.34 -12.65 -27.15
N CYS A 355 -14.58 -12.28 -26.82
CA CYS A 355 -15.76 -12.74 -27.53
C CYS A 355 -15.81 -12.27 -28.99
N PHE A 356 -15.34 -11.05 -29.28
CA PHE A 356 -15.23 -10.53 -30.65
C PHE A 356 -14.19 -11.32 -31.46
N GLU A 357 -13.00 -11.53 -30.92
CA GLU A 357 -11.94 -12.31 -31.59
C GLU A 357 -12.33 -13.78 -31.78
N ALA A 358 -13.10 -14.35 -30.85
CA ALA A 358 -13.64 -15.70 -30.95
C ALA A 358 -14.86 -15.81 -31.88
N GLY A 359 -15.36 -14.70 -32.44
CA GLY A 359 -16.52 -14.68 -33.35
C GLY A 359 -17.87 -14.90 -32.67
N VAL A 360 -17.97 -14.72 -31.36
CA VAL A 360 -19.24 -14.72 -30.61
C VAL A 360 -20.09 -13.49 -30.98
N ILE A 361 -19.41 -12.36 -31.20
CA ILE A 361 -19.99 -11.11 -31.69
C ILE A 361 -19.16 -10.58 -32.86
N THR A 362 -19.74 -9.68 -33.65
CA THR A 362 -19.14 -9.14 -34.86
C THR A 362 -19.21 -7.61 -34.87
N THR A 363 -18.53 -6.97 -35.83
CA THR A 363 -18.59 -5.51 -36.03
C THR A 363 -20.01 -4.98 -36.23
N ALA A 364 -20.92 -5.81 -36.76
CA ALA A 364 -22.33 -5.43 -36.92
C ALA A 364 -23.06 -5.34 -35.57
N ASP A 365 -22.72 -6.21 -34.63
CA ASP A 365 -23.34 -6.25 -33.29
C ASP A 365 -22.91 -5.07 -32.42
N THR A 366 -21.70 -4.56 -32.65
CA THR A 366 -21.09 -3.47 -31.88
C THR A 366 -21.42 -2.09 -32.44
N GLY A 367 -22.28 -2.00 -33.45
CA GLY A 367 -22.60 -0.73 -34.11
C GLY A 367 -21.45 -0.16 -34.95
N GLY A 368 -20.51 -1.00 -35.40
CA GLY A 368 -19.37 -0.60 -36.23
C GLY A 368 -18.02 -0.60 -35.53
N LEU A 369 -17.96 -0.87 -34.21
CA LEU A 369 -16.72 -0.86 -33.45
C LEU A 369 -15.94 -2.18 -33.63
N GLU A 370 -14.67 -2.11 -34.04
CA GLU A 370 -13.79 -3.29 -34.13
C GLU A 370 -13.07 -3.53 -32.80
N LEU A 371 -13.73 -4.23 -31.88
CA LEU A 371 -13.25 -4.44 -30.51
C LEU A 371 -12.29 -5.64 -30.41
N LYS A 372 -11.10 -5.54 -31.00
CA LYS A 372 -9.99 -6.49 -30.78
C LYS A 372 -9.14 -6.05 -29.59
N PHE A 373 -8.29 -6.93 -29.05
CA PHE A 373 -7.36 -6.50 -28.00
C PHE A 373 -6.47 -5.35 -28.48
N GLY A 374 -6.35 -4.30 -27.66
CA GLY A 374 -5.60 -3.08 -27.97
C GLY A 374 -6.38 -2.01 -28.75
N ALA A 375 -7.67 -2.20 -29.04
CA ALA A 375 -8.53 -1.25 -29.76
C ALA A 375 -8.90 0.00 -28.91
N CYS A 376 -7.89 0.80 -28.54
CA CYS A 376 -7.99 1.89 -27.57
C CYS A 376 -9.07 2.94 -27.93
N ALA A 377 -9.20 3.29 -29.21
CA ALA A 377 -10.15 4.31 -29.66
C ALA A 377 -11.60 3.81 -29.54
N GLU A 378 -11.83 2.56 -29.91
CA GLU A 378 -13.12 1.89 -29.85
C GLU A 378 -13.57 1.68 -28.40
N VAL A 379 -12.64 1.39 -27.49
CA VAL A 379 -12.92 1.33 -26.04
C VAL A 379 -13.41 2.67 -25.50
N LEU A 380 -12.70 3.76 -25.81
CA LEU A 380 -13.10 5.10 -25.38
C LEU A 380 -14.48 5.48 -25.96
N GLU A 381 -14.73 5.17 -27.22
CA GLU A 381 -16.05 5.40 -27.82
C GLU A 381 -17.14 4.57 -27.13
N CYS A 382 -16.87 3.30 -26.82
CA CYS A 382 -17.82 2.45 -26.08
C CYS A 382 -18.10 3.02 -24.67
N LEU A 383 -17.08 3.53 -23.98
CA LEU A 383 -17.24 4.22 -22.68
C LEU A 383 -18.06 5.51 -22.81
N HIS A 384 -17.89 6.26 -23.90
CA HIS A 384 -18.73 7.44 -24.15
C HIS A 384 -20.19 7.05 -24.47
N GLN A 385 -20.41 5.97 -25.22
CA GLN A 385 -21.73 5.41 -25.48
C GLN A 385 -22.44 5.00 -24.19
N MET A 386 -21.73 4.36 -23.24
CA MET A 386 -22.26 4.04 -21.90
C MET A 386 -22.77 5.30 -21.20
N SER A 387 -21.95 6.35 -21.14
CA SER A 387 -22.29 7.62 -20.49
C SER A 387 -23.50 8.32 -21.13
N ARG A 388 -23.61 8.25 -22.46
CA ARG A 388 -24.75 8.82 -23.20
C ARG A 388 -26.02 7.97 -23.14
N GLY A 389 -25.92 6.71 -22.69
CA GLY A 389 -27.05 5.79 -22.67
C GLY A 389 -27.48 5.34 -24.07
N GLU A 390 -26.53 5.17 -24.99
CA GLU A 390 -26.81 4.75 -26.37
C GLU A 390 -25.88 3.64 -26.87
N GLY A 391 -26.20 3.06 -28.02
CA GLY A 391 -25.31 2.15 -28.74
C GLY A 391 -24.97 0.86 -27.98
N PHE A 392 -23.84 0.27 -28.36
CA PHE A 392 -23.35 -0.98 -27.76
C PHE A 392 -22.81 -0.76 -26.34
N GLY A 393 -22.37 0.48 -26.02
CA GLY A 393 -21.95 0.85 -24.67
C GLY A 393 -23.01 0.52 -23.60
N VAL A 394 -24.30 0.71 -23.88
CA VAL A 394 -25.37 0.35 -22.91
C VAL A 394 -25.38 -1.13 -22.57
N GLU A 395 -25.10 -2.00 -23.54
CA GLU A 395 -25.05 -3.45 -23.29
C GLU A 395 -23.83 -3.82 -22.44
N VAL A 396 -22.66 -3.27 -22.79
CA VAL A 396 -21.43 -3.50 -22.02
C VAL A 396 -21.58 -2.97 -20.59
N GLY A 397 -22.27 -1.84 -20.41
CA GLY A 397 -22.60 -1.27 -19.11
C GLY A 397 -23.53 -2.13 -18.23
N GLN A 398 -24.14 -3.20 -18.75
CA GLN A 398 -24.88 -4.18 -17.93
C GLN A 398 -23.96 -5.23 -17.28
N GLY A 399 -22.66 -5.25 -17.60
CA GLY A 399 -21.66 -6.13 -17.01
C GLY A 399 -21.58 -7.53 -17.63
N VAL A 400 -20.52 -8.26 -17.30
CA VAL A 400 -20.16 -9.56 -17.90
C VAL A 400 -21.26 -10.59 -17.72
N ARG A 401 -21.91 -10.63 -16.55
CA ARG A 401 -23.01 -11.58 -16.27
C ARG A 401 -24.16 -11.41 -17.25
N PHE A 402 -24.60 -10.18 -17.50
CA PHE A 402 -25.69 -9.92 -18.43
C PHE A 402 -25.32 -10.34 -19.84
N LEU A 403 -24.12 -9.96 -20.31
CA LEU A 403 -23.64 -10.28 -21.65
C LEU A 403 -23.54 -11.80 -21.87
N LYS A 404 -22.97 -12.55 -20.90
CA LYS A 404 -22.91 -14.02 -20.95
C LYS A 404 -24.29 -14.63 -21.17
N GLU A 405 -25.26 -14.29 -20.32
CA GLU A 405 -26.60 -14.87 -20.39
C GLU A 405 -27.35 -14.42 -21.66
N LYS A 406 -27.15 -13.18 -22.11
CA LYS A 406 -27.71 -12.68 -23.36
C LYS A 406 -27.20 -13.50 -24.55
N TRP A 407 -25.89 -13.59 -24.72
CA TRP A 407 -25.30 -14.22 -25.91
C TRP A 407 -25.53 -15.73 -25.95
N ILE A 408 -25.50 -16.41 -24.79
CA ILE A 408 -25.84 -17.83 -24.71
C ILE A 408 -27.30 -18.07 -25.12
N ARG A 409 -28.23 -17.25 -24.64
CA ARG A 409 -29.65 -17.34 -25.01
C ARG A 409 -29.90 -17.04 -26.48
N GLU A 410 -29.12 -16.14 -27.07
CA GLU A 410 -29.16 -15.83 -28.50
C GLU A 410 -28.47 -16.89 -29.37
N GLY A 411 -27.88 -17.93 -28.77
CA GLY A 411 -27.20 -19.01 -29.49
C GLY A 411 -25.88 -18.57 -30.11
N ARG A 412 -25.25 -17.53 -29.57
CA ARG A 412 -23.96 -17.02 -30.03
C ARG A 412 -22.82 -17.83 -29.39
N GLY A 413 -21.93 -18.38 -30.20
CA GLY A 413 -20.74 -19.10 -29.73
C GLY A 413 -21.01 -20.33 -28.88
N ASP A 414 -19.94 -20.90 -28.31
CA ASP A 414 -20.04 -22.02 -27.37
C ASP A 414 -20.35 -21.53 -25.95
N ALA A 415 -21.43 -22.06 -25.36
CA ALA A 415 -21.90 -21.60 -24.06
C ALA A 415 -20.96 -21.92 -22.89
N ARG A 416 -20.14 -22.98 -23.02
CA ARG A 416 -19.15 -23.33 -22.00
C ARG A 416 -17.97 -22.36 -22.08
N PHE A 417 -17.47 -22.08 -23.27
CA PHE A 417 -16.43 -21.08 -23.52
C PHE A 417 -16.82 -19.71 -22.93
N ILE A 418 -18.00 -19.19 -23.29
CA ILE A 418 -18.48 -17.89 -22.78
C ILE A 418 -18.53 -17.85 -21.23
N ARG A 419 -18.98 -18.95 -20.60
CA ARG A 419 -18.99 -19.04 -19.12
C ARG A 419 -17.60 -19.15 -18.52
N ASP A 420 -16.72 -19.91 -19.15
CA ASP A 420 -15.38 -20.17 -18.66
C ASP A 420 -14.49 -18.92 -18.70
N ILE A 421 -14.68 -18.02 -19.68
CA ILE A 421 -13.87 -16.80 -19.85
C ILE A 421 -14.46 -15.55 -19.19
N GLY A 422 -15.74 -15.55 -18.83
CA GLY A 422 -16.39 -14.36 -18.28
C GLY A 422 -16.08 -14.19 -16.79
N MET A 423 -14.99 -13.45 -16.54
CA MET A 423 -14.36 -13.16 -15.25
C MET A 423 -15.25 -12.31 -14.32
N GLU A 424 -16.36 -12.89 -13.84
CA GLU A 424 -17.22 -12.34 -12.79
C GLU A 424 -17.69 -13.43 -11.82
N VAL A 425 -17.93 -13.05 -10.57
CA VAL A 425 -18.63 -13.84 -9.56
C VAL A 425 -19.64 -12.95 -8.84
N LYS A 426 -20.84 -13.46 -8.56
CA LYS A 426 -21.96 -12.70 -7.94
C LYS A 426 -22.35 -11.42 -8.69
N GLY A 427 -21.96 -11.28 -9.96
CA GLY A 427 -22.32 -10.16 -10.82
C GLY A 427 -21.33 -9.01 -10.78
N LEU A 428 -20.19 -9.20 -10.10
CA LEU A 428 -19.09 -8.24 -10.08
C LEU A 428 -17.87 -8.85 -10.80
N GLU A 429 -17.23 -8.05 -11.63
CA GLU A 429 -16.01 -8.38 -12.36
C GLU A 429 -14.81 -8.56 -11.41
N TYR A 430 -13.85 -9.40 -11.81
CA TYR A 430 -12.63 -9.63 -11.02
C TYR A 430 -11.75 -8.37 -10.96
N SER A 431 -11.13 -8.13 -9.81
CA SER A 431 -9.98 -7.21 -9.73
C SER A 431 -8.78 -7.72 -10.51
N GLU A 432 -7.84 -6.83 -10.83
CA GLU A 432 -6.82 -7.05 -11.85
C GLU A 432 -5.62 -7.86 -11.34
N TYR A 433 -5.84 -9.10 -10.89
CA TYR A 433 -4.78 -10.06 -10.55
C TYR A 433 -5.10 -11.46 -11.07
N VAL A 434 -4.17 -12.10 -11.79
CA VAL A 434 -4.36 -13.46 -12.33
C VAL A 434 -4.31 -14.51 -11.22
N PRO A 435 -5.41 -15.20 -10.90
CA PRO A 435 -5.45 -16.07 -9.72
C PRO A 435 -5.11 -17.54 -10.00
N LYS A 436 -4.81 -17.92 -11.27
CA LYS A 436 -4.68 -19.32 -11.73
C LYS A 436 -3.77 -20.20 -10.86
N GLU A 437 -2.73 -19.63 -10.25
CA GLU A 437 -1.76 -20.36 -9.43
C GLU A 437 -1.88 -20.11 -7.91
N SER A 438 -2.89 -19.37 -7.46
CA SER A 438 -3.15 -19.14 -6.03
C SER A 438 -4.54 -19.62 -5.63
N LEU A 439 -4.59 -20.76 -4.93
CA LEU A 439 -5.85 -21.29 -4.38
C LEU A 439 -6.44 -20.33 -3.33
N ALA A 440 -5.59 -19.65 -2.56
CA ALA A 440 -6.05 -18.64 -1.60
C ALA A 440 -6.73 -17.47 -2.33
N GLN A 441 -6.15 -16.94 -3.40
CA GLN A 441 -6.75 -15.84 -4.16
C GLN A 441 -8.03 -16.30 -4.89
N GLN A 442 -8.04 -17.51 -5.46
CA GLN A 442 -9.23 -18.09 -6.10
C GLN A 442 -10.42 -18.14 -5.14
N ALA A 443 -10.22 -18.75 -3.96
CA ALA A 443 -11.24 -18.85 -2.93
C ALA A 443 -11.59 -17.49 -2.34
N GLY A 444 -10.61 -16.60 -2.15
CA GLY A 444 -10.81 -15.23 -1.67
C GLY A 444 -11.75 -14.43 -2.57
N TYR A 445 -11.52 -14.44 -3.88
CA TYR A 445 -12.40 -13.80 -4.86
C TYR A 445 -13.79 -14.42 -4.89
N ALA A 446 -13.87 -15.76 -4.94
CA ALA A 446 -15.14 -16.42 -5.09
C ALA A 446 -16.03 -16.30 -3.84
N MET A 447 -15.46 -16.34 -2.63
CA MET A 447 -16.22 -16.23 -1.37
C MET A 447 -16.55 -14.79 -0.96
N ALA A 448 -15.85 -13.80 -1.51
CA ALA A 448 -16.03 -12.41 -1.12
C ALA A 448 -17.51 -11.99 -1.19
N VAL A 449 -17.98 -11.34 -0.12
CA VAL A 449 -19.43 -11.11 0.09
C VAL A 449 -20.03 -10.14 -0.92
N LYS A 450 -19.20 -9.27 -1.52
CA LYS A 450 -19.59 -8.30 -2.55
C LYS A 450 -19.32 -8.78 -3.99
N GLY A 451 -18.68 -9.94 -4.15
CA GLY A 451 -18.06 -10.38 -5.41
C GLY A 451 -16.53 -10.19 -5.41
N PRO A 452 -15.83 -10.53 -6.50
CA PRO A 452 -14.40 -10.78 -6.58
C PRO A 452 -13.53 -9.50 -6.53
N GLN A 453 -13.59 -8.79 -5.41
CA GLN A 453 -12.69 -7.69 -5.06
C GLN A 453 -11.43 -8.21 -4.34
N HIS A 454 -10.26 -7.68 -4.69
CA HIS A 454 -9.02 -8.05 -4.02
C HIS A 454 -8.91 -7.43 -2.60
N ASP A 455 -9.67 -6.35 -2.37
CA ASP A 455 -9.69 -5.60 -1.12
C ASP A 455 -10.07 -6.45 0.11
N GLU A 456 -10.84 -7.54 -0.07
CA GLU A 456 -11.22 -8.43 1.02
C GLU A 456 -10.13 -9.48 1.28
N ALA A 457 -9.53 -10.02 0.22
CA ALA A 457 -8.48 -11.03 0.32
C ALA A 457 -7.43 -10.80 -0.77
N TRP A 458 -6.33 -10.11 -0.41
CA TRP A 458 -5.14 -9.99 -1.25
C TRP A 458 -4.06 -10.93 -0.70
N LEU A 459 -4.14 -12.21 -1.10
CA LEU A 459 -3.32 -13.30 -0.55
C LEU A 459 -2.34 -13.88 -1.57
N ILE A 460 -2.36 -13.37 -2.79
CA ILE A 460 -1.62 -13.92 -3.92
C ILE A 460 -0.11 -14.02 -3.67
N PHE A 461 0.49 -13.01 -3.01
CA PHE A 461 1.90 -13.05 -2.64
C PHE A 461 2.21 -14.09 -1.56
N MET A 462 1.35 -14.20 -0.56
CA MET A 462 1.56 -15.16 0.52
C MET A 462 1.49 -16.59 0.00
N ASP A 463 0.54 -16.87 -0.89
CA ASP A 463 0.31 -18.21 -1.43
C ASP A 463 1.30 -18.56 -2.55
N MET A 464 1.31 -17.79 -3.64
CA MET A 464 2.03 -18.15 -4.85
C MET A 464 3.49 -17.69 -4.84
N VAL A 465 3.76 -16.45 -4.41
CA VAL A 465 5.09 -15.85 -4.56
C VAL A 465 6.04 -16.29 -3.43
N ASN A 466 5.55 -16.23 -2.20
CA ASN A 466 6.34 -16.49 -1.00
C ASN A 466 6.12 -17.91 -0.43
N ASN A 467 5.10 -18.63 -0.91
CA ASN A 467 4.72 -19.97 -0.44
C ASN A 467 4.65 -20.10 1.10
N GLN A 468 4.05 -19.10 1.74
CA GLN A 468 3.92 -18.98 3.20
C GLN A 468 2.76 -19.79 3.76
N ILE A 469 1.77 -20.13 2.94
CA ILE A 469 0.53 -20.83 3.35
C ILE A 469 0.32 -22.11 2.54
N PRO A 470 1.21 -23.12 2.63
CA PRO A 470 1.23 -24.25 1.71
C PRO A 470 0.01 -25.19 1.85
N SER A 471 -0.49 -25.42 3.06
CA SER A 471 -1.60 -26.36 3.32
C SER A 471 -2.98 -25.74 3.09
N PHE A 472 -4.03 -26.58 3.04
CA PHE A 472 -5.41 -26.10 2.97
C PHE A 472 -5.82 -25.39 4.26
N GLU A 473 -5.32 -25.86 5.40
CA GLU A 473 -5.55 -25.29 6.71
C GLU A 473 -4.89 -23.91 6.84
N ASP A 474 -3.65 -23.75 6.35
CA ASP A 474 -2.97 -22.45 6.32
C ASP A 474 -3.75 -21.44 5.44
N LYS A 475 -4.21 -21.89 4.27
CA LYS A 475 -5.03 -21.07 3.36
C LYS A 475 -6.36 -20.69 3.99
N ALA A 476 -7.03 -21.63 4.66
CA ALA A 476 -8.28 -21.39 5.37
C ALA A 476 -8.11 -20.39 6.52
N GLU A 477 -7.02 -20.46 7.28
CA GLU A 477 -6.70 -19.48 8.31
C GLU A 477 -6.43 -18.09 7.71
N ALA A 478 -5.68 -17.99 6.62
CA ALA A 478 -5.47 -16.72 5.92
C ALA A 478 -6.79 -16.13 5.38
N LEU A 479 -7.64 -16.98 4.79
CA LEU A 479 -8.97 -16.63 4.31
C LEU A 479 -9.97 -16.32 5.43
N TYR A 480 -9.63 -16.60 6.70
CA TYR A 480 -10.37 -16.14 7.86
C TYR A 480 -9.81 -14.81 8.38
N TYR A 481 -8.51 -14.73 8.62
CA TYR A 481 -7.87 -13.60 9.26
C TYR A 481 -7.90 -12.32 8.43
N PHE A 482 -7.38 -12.38 7.19
CA PHE A 482 -7.16 -11.17 6.38
C PHE A 482 -8.47 -10.46 5.98
N PRO A 483 -9.53 -11.18 5.55
CA PRO A 483 -10.84 -10.56 5.31
C PRO A 483 -11.45 -9.90 6.54
N LEU A 484 -11.32 -10.51 7.73
CA LEU A 484 -11.87 -9.94 8.95
C LEU A 484 -11.09 -8.70 9.40
N TRP A 485 -9.78 -8.70 9.24
CA TRP A 485 -8.96 -7.50 9.47
C TRP A 485 -9.30 -6.38 8.48
N ARG A 486 -9.45 -6.70 7.18
CA ARG A 486 -9.86 -5.75 6.15
C ARG A 486 -11.27 -5.20 6.37
N THR A 487 -12.18 -6.02 6.89
CA THR A 487 -13.51 -5.58 7.33
C THR A 487 -13.40 -4.60 8.50
N TRP A 488 -12.51 -4.87 9.47
CA TRP A 488 -12.33 -4.03 10.65
C TRP A 488 -11.91 -2.60 10.29
N PHE A 489 -11.00 -2.44 9.33
CA PHE A 489 -10.62 -1.13 8.81
C PHE A 489 -11.82 -0.37 8.24
N GLY A 490 -12.69 -1.04 7.49
CA GLY A 490 -13.92 -0.45 6.95
C GLY A 490 -14.89 0.00 8.04
N LEU A 491 -15.00 -0.76 9.14
CA LEU A 491 -15.85 -0.39 10.29
C LEU A 491 -15.35 0.84 11.04
N HIS A 492 -14.04 1.15 10.96
CA HIS A 492 -13.40 2.24 11.68
C HIS A 492 -12.99 3.42 10.78
N GLY A 493 -13.30 3.38 9.48
CA GLY A 493 -12.93 4.43 8.53
C GLY A 493 -11.42 4.57 8.32
N LEU A 494 -10.67 3.47 8.39
CA LEU A 494 -9.22 3.45 8.34
C LEU A 494 -8.70 2.94 6.98
N CYS A 495 -7.55 3.48 6.55
CA CYS A 495 -6.86 3.03 5.35
C CYS A 495 -6.09 1.72 5.59
N LYS A 496 -6.20 0.78 4.65
CA LYS A 496 -5.51 -0.52 4.70
C LYS A 496 -4.04 -0.45 4.29
N ILE A 497 -3.70 0.47 3.38
CA ILE A 497 -2.34 0.59 2.81
C ILE A 497 -1.29 0.90 3.88
N VAL A 498 -1.68 1.71 4.89
CA VAL A 498 -0.79 2.06 6.01
C VAL A 498 -0.42 0.82 6.84
N TRP A 499 -1.24 -0.23 6.82
CA TRP A 499 -0.96 -1.46 7.56
C TRP A 499 0.10 -2.32 6.90
N ASN A 500 0.02 -2.62 5.59
CA ASN A 500 0.78 -3.70 4.98
C ASN A 500 1.79 -3.31 3.89
N ASP A 501 1.68 -2.15 3.26
CA ASP A 501 2.53 -1.79 2.12
C ASP A 501 3.93 -1.32 2.54
N VAL A 502 4.06 -0.73 3.73
CA VAL A 502 5.35 -0.41 4.32
C VAL A 502 5.45 -1.15 5.64
N ALA A 503 6.44 -2.03 5.77
CA ALA A 503 6.66 -2.79 6.99
C ALA A 503 7.77 -2.18 7.85
N PRO A 504 7.72 -2.33 9.20
CA PRO A 504 8.84 -1.99 10.07
C PRO A 504 10.12 -2.70 9.64
N ALA A 505 11.26 -2.02 9.73
CA ALA A 505 12.54 -2.55 9.24
C ALA A 505 12.97 -3.87 9.92
N ASP A 506 12.53 -4.08 11.16
CA ASP A 506 12.82 -5.27 11.96
C ASP A 506 11.71 -6.33 11.91
N ASN A 507 10.66 -6.17 11.08
CA ASN A 507 9.55 -7.12 10.97
C ASN A 507 10.01 -8.55 10.58
N LYS A 508 11.18 -8.66 9.95
CA LYS A 508 11.85 -9.94 9.64
C LYS A 508 12.25 -10.76 10.88
N LYS A 509 12.12 -10.21 12.09
CA LYS A 509 12.33 -10.94 13.35
C LYS A 509 11.26 -12.02 13.60
N TYR A 510 10.08 -11.90 12.98
CA TYR A 510 9.00 -12.88 13.10
C TYR A 510 9.12 -13.98 12.04
N ALA A 511 8.53 -15.15 12.32
CA ALA A 511 8.38 -16.21 11.31
C ALA A 511 7.54 -15.70 10.13
N PRO A 512 7.77 -16.19 8.88
CA PRO A 512 7.17 -15.61 7.68
C PRO A 512 5.65 -15.42 7.72
N GLN A 513 4.90 -16.41 8.20
CA GLN A 513 3.44 -16.34 8.32
C GLN A 513 2.98 -15.24 9.29
N LEU A 514 3.67 -15.08 10.43
CA LEU A 514 3.35 -14.03 11.40
C LEU A 514 3.83 -12.65 10.92
N ALA A 515 4.99 -12.59 10.27
CA ALA A 515 5.53 -11.36 9.69
C ALA A 515 4.57 -10.76 8.65
N ALA A 516 3.83 -11.61 7.91
CA ALA A 516 2.81 -11.18 6.95
C ALA A 516 1.62 -10.43 7.59
N LYS A 517 1.36 -10.61 8.90
CA LYS A 517 0.36 -9.84 9.64
C LYS A 517 0.85 -8.46 10.10
N ILE A 518 2.15 -8.21 10.05
CA ILE A 518 2.84 -7.01 10.57
C ILE A 518 2.44 -6.70 12.02
N PRO A 519 2.89 -7.51 13.01
CA PRO A 519 2.40 -7.46 14.38
C PRO A 519 2.49 -6.10 15.08
N GLU A 520 3.55 -5.32 14.80
CA GLU A 520 3.70 -3.98 15.38
C GLU A 520 2.62 -3.02 14.88
N HIS A 521 2.27 -3.08 13.59
CA HIS A 521 1.21 -2.24 13.05
C HIS A 521 -0.16 -2.65 13.63
N VAL A 522 -0.41 -3.97 13.76
CA VAL A 522 -1.63 -4.49 14.41
C VAL A 522 -1.76 -3.95 15.84
N ASP A 523 -0.70 -3.98 16.64
CA ASP A 523 -0.70 -3.38 17.99
C ASP A 523 -0.95 -1.87 17.95
N ASN A 524 -0.32 -1.14 17.01
CA ASN A 524 -0.55 0.30 16.86
C ASN A 524 -2.03 0.63 16.58
N TYR A 525 -2.73 -0.18 15.78
CA TYR A 525 -4.17 -0.02 15.54
C TYR A 525 -5.02 -0.37 16.78
N PHE A 526 -4.63 -1.35 17.57
CA PHE A 526 -5.28 -1.61 18.86
C PHE A 526 -5.11 -0.44 19.82
N LYS A 527 -3.93 0.19 19.85
CA LYS A 527 -3.68 1.38 20.68
C LYS A 527 -4.41 2.62 20.19
N PHE A 528 -4.60 2.75 18.88
CA PHE A 528 -5.49 3.75 18.31
C PHE A 528 -6.94 3.55 18.80
N TYR A 529 -7.48 2.33 18.69
CA TYR A 529 -8.83 2.02 19.16
C TYR A 529 -8.99 2.26 20.67
N GLU A 530 -8.04 1.77 21.47
CA GLU A 530 -7.98 1.98 22.93
C GLU A 530 -7.98 3.47 23.30
N GLY A 531 -7.17 4.27 22.62
CA GLY A 531 -7.10 5.70 22.90
C GLY A 531 -8.33 6.47 22.46
N MET A 532 -9.02 6.01 21.40
CA MET A 532 -10.26 6.62 20.95
C MET A 532 -11.43 6.29 21.86
N THR A 533 -11.59 5.02 22.27
CA THR A 533 -12.81 4.52 22.92
C THR A 533 -12.66 4.30 24.43
N GLY A 534 -11.43 4.16 24.92
CA GLY A 534 -11.13 3.68 26.28
C GLY A 534 -11.24 2.17 26.44
N GLU A 535 -11.62 1.42 25.40
CA GLU A 535 -11.81 -0.03 25.45
C GLU A 535 -10.58 -0.79 24.94
N LYS A 536 -10.14 -1.80 25.69
CA LYS A 536 -9.01 -2.65 25.31
C LYS A 536 -9.36 -3.58 24.15
N LEU A 537 -8.50 -3.56 23.13
CA LEU A 537 -8.63 -4.41 21.95
C LEU A 537 -7.44 -5.38 21.88
N ASP A 538 -7.73 -6.58 21.40
CA ASP A 538 -6.76 -7.61 21.06
C ASP A 538 -7.22 -8.33 19.79
N GLU A 539 -6.38 -9.22 19.26
CA GLU A 539 -6.67 -9.93 18.00
C GLU A 539 -7.98 -10.72 18.07
N GLU A 540 -8.26 -11.40 19.19
CA GLU A 540 -9.47 -12.20 19.36
C GLU A 540 -10.73 -11.31 19.34
N LYS A 541 -10.76 -10.25 20.14
CA LYS A 541 -11.90 -9.32 20.19
C LYS A 541 -12.11 -8.60 18.88
N MET A 542 -11.03 -8.17 18.22
CA MET A 542 -11.14 -7.54 16.92
C MET A 542 -11.71 -8.51 15.88
N LEU A 543 -11.20 -9.75 15.81
CA LEU A 543 -11.72 -10.75 14.90
C LEU A 543 -13.20 -11.05 15.19
N ALA A 544 -13.60 -11.07 16.46
CA ALA A 544 -15.01 -11.24 16.85
C ALA A 544 -15.90 -10.06 16.40
N GLN A 545 -15.43 -8.81 16.55
CA GLN A 545 -16.14 -7.62 16.05
C GLN A 545 -16.40 -7.72 14.55
N SER A 546 -15.37 -8.03 13.76
CA SER A 546 -15.50 -8.19 12.31
C SER A 546 -16.30 -9.43 11.91
N ALA A 547 -16.13 -10.55 12.61
CA ALA A 547 -16.82 -11.80 12.29
C ALA A 547 -18.33 -11.65 12.42
N ARG A 548 -18.83 -10.87 13.39
CA ARG A 548 -20.26 -10.52 13.47
C ARG A 548 -20.77 -9.87 12.19
N VAL A 549 -20.08 -8.83 11.72
CA VAL A 549 -20.48 -8.08 10.52
C VAL A 549 -20.34 -8.93 9.27
N HIS A 550 -19.25 -9.67 9.14
CA HIS A 550 -18.99 -10.52 7.98
C HIS A 550 -20.03 -11.63 7.84
N ASN A 551 -20.42 -12.29 8.95
CA ASN A 551 -21.48 -13.30 8.93
C ASN A 551 -22.86 -12.69 8.65
N LEU A 552 -23.14 -11.49 9.15
CA LEU A 552 -24.37 -10.76 8.78
C LEU A 552 -24.41 -10.47 7.28
N GLN A 553 -23.33 -9.95 6.70
CA GLN A 553 -23.21 -9.71 5.26
C GLN A 553 -23.40 -11.00 4.46
N ARG A 554 -22.82 -12.12 4.92
CA ARG A 554 -23.00 -13.42 4.29
C ARG A 554 -24.47 -13.89 4.31
N LEU A 555 -25.17 -13.73 5.43
CA LEU A 555 -26.60 -14.05 5.51
C LEU A 555 -27.46 -13.13 4.62
N MET A 556 -27.07 -11.87 4.45
CA MET A 556 -27.70 -11.01 3.45
C MET A 556 -27.49 -11.55 2.04
N SER A 557 -26.29 -12.05 1.69
CA SER A 557 -26.07 -12.73 0.41
C SER A 557 -26.97 -13.97 0.26
N VAL A 558 -27.20 -14.74 1.33
CA VAL A 558 -28.14 -15.88 1.33
C VAL A 558 -29.56 -15.41 1.03
N LEU A 559 -30.01 -14.35 1.70
CA LEU A 559 -31.33 -13.75 1.47
C LEU A 559 -31.55 -13.33 0.00
N PHE A 560 -30.51 -12.83 -0.66
CA PHE A 560 -30.55 -12.46 -2.08
C PHE A 560 -30.25 -13.61 -3.05
N GLY A 561 -30.02 -14.84 -2.56
CA GLY A 561 -29.82 -16.03 -3.39
C GLY A 561 -28.38 -16.23 -3.90
N PHE A 562 -27.39 -15.52 -3.36
CA PHE A 562 -25.98 -15.58 -3.77
C PHE A 562 -25.03 -16.07 -2.67
N GLY A 563 -25.55 -16.39 -1.47
CA GLY A 563 -24.76 -16.78 -0.30
C GLY A 563 -24.56 -18.29 -0.12
N THR A 564 -24.83 -19.10 -1.14
CA THR A 564 -24.60 -20.56 -1.12
C THR A 564 -23.31 -20.91 -1.87
N ARG A 565 -22.88 -22.17 -1.80
CA ARG A 565 -21.68 -22.65 -2.50
C ARG A 565 -21.78 -22.47 -4.01
N ALA A 566 -22.98 -22.58 -4.56
CA ALA A 566 -23.23 -22.30 -5.98
C ALA A 566 -22.87 -20.85 -6.35
N GLY A 567 -23.15 -19.89 -5.45
CA GLY A 567 -22.77 -18.48 -5.61
C GLY A 567 -21.27 -18.20 -5.45
N ASP A 568 -20.51 -19.15 -4.91
CA ASP A 568 -19.05 -19.12 -4.77
C ASP A 568 -18.36 -19.97 -5.85
N THR A 569 -18.95 -20.09 -7.05
CA THR A 569 -18.33 -20.83 -8.16
C THR A 569 -17.63 -19.84 -9.11
N PRO A 570 -16.30 -19.91 -9.26
CA PRO A 570 -15.57 -19.03 -10.15
C PRO A 570 -15.63 -19.52 -11.61
N PRO A 571 -15.44 -18.62 -12.60
CA PRO A 571 -15.20 -19.03 -13.98
C PRO A 571 -13.90 -19.83 -14.09
N TYR A 572 -13.85 -20.83 -14.97
CA TYR A 572 -12.69 -21.72 -15.06
C TYR A 572 -11.38 -20.98 -15.42
N ARG A 573 -11.47 -19.83 -16.14
CA ARG A 573 -10.32 -18.94 -16.41
C ARG A 573 -9.59 -18.49 -15.14
N SER A 574 -10.28 -18.40 -14.00
CA SER A 574 -9.64 -18.07 -12.73
C SER A 574 -8.86 -19.25 -12.13
N LEU A 575 -9.15 -20.48 -12.54
CA LEU A 575 -8.57 -21.71 -11.99
C LEU A 575 -7.48 -22.30 -12.90
N GLY A 576 -7.54 -22.06 -14.20
CA GLY A 576 -6.63 -22.64 -15.18
C GLY A 576 -6.81 -22.12 -16.60
N PRO A 577 -6.06 -22.68 -17.57
CA PRO A 577 -6.10 -22.25 -18.97
C PRO A 577 -7.38 -22.75 -19.66
N VAL A 578 -8.20 -21.85 -20.19
CA VAL A 578 -9.45 -22.20 -20.88
C VAL A 578 -9.18 -22.61 -22.32
N THR A 579 -8.26 -21.95 -23.02
CA THR A 579 -7.96 -22.16 -24.44
C THR A 579 -6.64 -22.93 -24.66
N GLU A 580 -6.42 -23.39 -25.89
CA GLU A 580 -5.14 -23.98 -26.29
C GLU A 580 -3.98 -22.97 -26.18
N GLU A 581 -4.23 -21.74 -26.63
CA GLU A 581 -3.28 -20.61 -26.56
C GLU A 581 -2.78 -20.39 -25.12
N GLU A 582 -3.70 -20.34 -24.15
CA GLU A 582 -3.34 -20.18 -22.75
C GLU A 582 -2.50 -21.36 -22.23
N TYR A 583 -2.88 -22.60 -22.55
CA TYR A 583 -2.11 -23.77 -22.11
C TYR A 583 -0.69 -23.71 -22.68
N LEU A 584 -0.56 -23.45 -23.98
CA LEU A 584 0.71 -23.44 -24.68
C LEU A 584 1.62 -22.32 -24.19
N SER A 585 1.07 -21.18 -23.77
CA SER A 585 1.86 -20.07 -23.21
C SER A 585 2.69 -20.46 -21.98
N ARG A 586 2.27 -21.51 -21.25
CA ARG A 586 2.97 -22.03 -20.06
C ARG A 586 3.06 -23.56 -20.06
N ALA A 587 3.23 -24.16 -21.24
CA ALA A 587 3.22 -25.61 -21.42
C ALA A 587 4.19 -26.33 -20.48
N GLU A 588 5.41 -25.81 -20.30
CA GLU A 588 6.41 -26.41 -19.39
C GLU A 588 5.90 -26.52 -17.95
N ARG A 589 5.24 -25.46 -17.44
CA ARG A 589 4.68 -25.45 -16.09
C ARG A 589 3.51 -26.43 -15.98
N TYR A 590 2.58 -26.41 -16.93
CA TYR A 590 1.39 -27.26 -16.88
C TYR A 590 1.72 -28.74 -17.07
N ASP A 591 2.58 -29.07 -18.04
CA ASP A 591 3.10 -30.43 -18.22
C ASP A 591 3.88 -30.89 -16.98
N GLY A 592 4.68 -30.00 -16.37
CA GLY A 592 5.35 -30.27 -15.09
C GLY A 592 4.38 -30.63 -13.97
N GLN A 593 3.26 -29.93 -13.84
CA GLN A 593 2.22 -30.24 -12.84
C GLN A 593 1.51 -31.56 -13.13
N LEU A 594 1.16 -31.84 -14.39
CA LEU A 594 0.59 -33.14 -14.78
C LEU A 594 1.53 -34.30 -14.38
N GLN A 595 2.83 -34.12 -14.57
CA GLN A 595 3.83 -35.12 -14.21
C GLN A 595 4.05 -35.23 -12.70
N SER A 596 4.37 -34.12 -12.02
CA SER A 596 4.80 -34.16 -10.62
C SER A 596 3.65 -34.28 -9.62
N VAL A 597 2.46 -33.78 -9.95
CA VAL A 597 1.30 -33.76 -9.05
C VAL A 597 0.32 -34.88 -9.37
N LEU A 598 0.06 -35.14 -10.66
CA LEU A 598 -0.91 -36.16 -11.08
C LEU A 598 -0.27 -37.48 -11.49
N GLY A 599 1.06 -37.54 -11.69
CA GLY A 599 1.74 -38.75 -12.14
C GLY A 599 1.41 -39.14 -13.59
N LEU A 600 0.91 -38.19 -14.39
CA LEU A 600 0.56 -38.40 -15.80
C LEU A 600 1.77 -38.08 -16.68
N ASP A 601 1.93 -38.79 -17.80
CA ASP A 601 2.99 -38.54 -18.77
C ASP A 601 2.48 -37.62 -19.90
N PRO A 602 2.81 -36.32 -19.90
CA PRO A 602 2.25 -35.37 -20.86
C PRO A 602 2.69 -35.68 -22.29
N ALA A 603 3.83 -36.36 -22.50
CA ALA A 603 4.30 -36.70 -23.84
C ALA A 603 3.40 -37.72 -24.56
N LYS A 604 2.55 -38.44 -23.80
CA LYS A 604 1.61 -39.44 -24.32
C LYS A 604 0.16 -38.93 -24.42
N MET A 605 -0.07 -37.67 -24.10
CA MET A 605 -1.40 -37.07 -24.07
C MET A 605 -1.56 -36.04 -25.19
N THR A 606 -2.73 -36.01 -25.81
CA THR A 606 -3.17 -34.90 -26.66
C THR A 606 -3.36 -33.62 -25.84
N LEU A 607 -3.36 -32.46 -26.49
CA LEU A 607 -3.55 -31.18 -25.80
C LEU A 607 -4.90 -31.09 -25.07
N ASP A 608 -5.96 -31.66 -25.64
CA ASP A 608 -7.28 -31.71 -25.01
C ASP A 608 -7.30 -32.63 -23.78
N GLU A 609 -6.65 -33.80 -23.84
CA GLU A 609 -6.50 -34.68 -22.68
C GLU A 609 -5.71 -33.99 -21.56
N LYS A 610 -4.64 -33.26 -21.89
CA LYS A 610 -3.85 -32.48 -20.93
C LYS A 610 -4.70 -31.41 -20.25
N ARG A 611 -5.43 -30.62 -21.03
CA ARG A 611 -6.30 -29.55 -20.54
C ARG A 611 -7.45 -30.10 -19.68
N ALA A 612 -8.06 -31.20 -20.10
CA ALA A 612 -9.13 -31.86 -19.34
C ALA A 612 -8.63 -32.40 -17.99
N ALA A 613 -7.47 -33.07 -17.98
CA ALA A 613 -6.87 -33.59 -16.74
C ALA A 613 -6.49 -32.47 -15.77
N LEU A 614 -5.87 -31.39 -16.29
CA LEU A 614 -5.53 -30.22 -15.49
C LEU A 614 -6.79 -29.55 -14.92
N ARG A 615 -7.84 -29.38 -15.73
CA ARG A 615 -9.12 -28.82 -15.28
C ARG A 615 -9.72 -29.59 -14.12
N ALA A 616 -9.87 -30.91 -14.27
CA ALA A 616 -10.42 -31.77 -13.23
C ALA A 616 -9.61 -31.67 -11.92
N HIS A 617 -8.27 -31.60 -12.03
CA HIS A 617 -7.41 -31.41 -10.87
C HIS A 617 -7.64 -30.04 -10.19
N ARG A 618 -7.62 -28.95 -10.96
CA ARG A 618 -7.77 -27.58 -10.45
C ARG A 618 -9.12 -27.36 -9.78
N GLU A 619 -10.20 -27.80 -10.42
CA GLU A 619 -11.54 -27.76 -9.83
C GLU A 619 -11.60 -28.59 -8.53
N SER A 620 -10.94 -29.75 -8.48
CA SER A 620 -10.85 -30.55 -7.24
C SER A 620 -10.08 -29.84 -6.12
N GLN A 621 -8.94 -29.20 -6.42
CA GLN A 621 -8.19 -28.43 -5.42
C GLN A 621 -8.98 -27.23 -4.91
N TYR A 622 -9.70 -26.55 -5.81
CA TYR A 622 -10.61 -25.47 -5.46
C TYR A 622 -11.66 -25.93 -4.44
N GLN A 623 -12.35 -27.04 -4.69
CA GLN A 623 -13.35 -27.54 -3.74
C GLN A 623 -12.75 -27.85 -2.36
N LYS A 624 -11.53 -28.40 -2.30
CA LYS A 624 -10.84 -28.70 -1.03
C LYS A 624 -10.50 -27.45 -0.22
N VAL A 625 -10.02 -26.39 -0.86
CA VAL A 625 -9.75 -25.13 -0.16
C VAL A 625 -11.05 -24.47 0.34
N MET A 626 -12.14 -24.59 -0.43
CA MET A 626 -13.45 -24.11 -0.01
C MET A 626 -13.98 -24.87 1.22
N ASP A 627 -13.84 -26.20 1.24
CA ASP A 627 -14.24 -27.02 2.39
C ASP A 627 -13.50 -26.60 3.66
N ALA A 628 -12.17 -26.41 3.56
CA ALA A 628 -11.34 -25.95 4.66
C ALA A 628 -11.73 -24.54 5.12
N ALA A 629 -11.96 -23.61 4.18
CA ALA A 629 -12.34 -22.23 4.49
C ALA A 629 -13.72 -22.13 5.15
N TYR A 630 -14.72 -22.86 4.66
CA TYR A 630 -16.06 -22.91 5.26
C TYR A 630 -16.02 -23.49 6.66
N ALA A 631 -15.33 -24.60 6.84
CA ALA A 631 -15.14 -25.20 8.16
C ALA A 631 -14.50 -24.21 9.13
N ARG A 632 -13.43 -23.52 8.69
CA ARG A 632 -12.74 -22.52 9.52
C ARG A 632 -13.60 -21.32 9.90
N ARG A 633 -14.55 -20.93 9.03
CA ARG A 633 -15.49 -19.82 9.26
C ARG A 633 -16.69 -20.20 10.13
N GLY A 634 -16.89 -21.49 10.42
CA GLY A 634 -18.07 -21.99 11.12
C GLY A 634 -19.31 -22.06 10.22
N TRP A 635 -19.09 -22.29 8.93
CA TRP A 635 -20.12 -22.39 7.89
C TRP A 635 -20.39 -23.84 7.52
N SER A 636 -21.59 -24.10 7.01
CA SER A 636 -21.96 -25.39 6.43
C SER A 636 -21.18 -25.67 5.14
N GLN A 637 -21.26 -26.90 4.64
CA GLN A 637 -20.67 -27.28 3.35
C GLN A 637 -21.26 -26.53 2.16
N ASP A 638 -22.44 -25.91 2.33
CA ASP A 638 -23.05 -25.02 1.34
C ASP A 638 -22.65 -23.55 1.54
N GLY A 639 -21.66 -23.25 2.38
CA GLY A 639 -21.14 -21.89 2.57
C GLY A 639 -22.08 -20.96 3.37
N ILE A 640 -23.10 -21.50 4.03
CA ILE A 640 -24.03 -20.74 4.88
C ILE A 640 -23.56 -20.77 6.34
N PRO A 641 -23.49 -19.63 7.06
CA PRO A 641 -23.20 -19.60 8.50
C PRO A 641 -24.11 -20.53 9.32
N THR A 642 -23.55 -21.25 10.28
CA THR A 642 -24.31 -22.17 11.15
C THR A 642 -24.97 -21.43 12.31
N LYS A 643 -26.10 -21.96 12.83
CA LYS A 643 -26.76 -21.44 14.03
C LYS A 643 -25.83 -21.43 15.25
N ALA A 644 -24.98 -22.46 15.37
CA ALA A 644 -23.95 -22.51 16.41
C ALA A 644 -22.99 -21.31 16.31
N ARG A 645 -22.52 -21.00 15.09
CA ARG A 645 -21.65 -19.84 14.84
C ARG A 645 -22.33 -18.52 15.15
N LEU A 646 -23.61 -18.36 14.84
CA LEU A 646 -24.34 -17.11 15.17
C LEU A 646 -24.50 -16.91 16.67
N ARG A 647 -24.77 -17.99 17.43
CA ARG A 647 -24.85 -17.95 18.90
C ARG A 647 -23.50 -17.63 19.53
N GLU A 648 -22.42 -18.23 19.03
CA GLU A 648 -21.04 -17.92 19.46
C GLU A 648 -20.72 -16.43 19.28
N LEU A 649 -21.17 -15.84 18.16
CA LEU A 649 -20.94 -14.44 17.83
C LEU A 649 -21.96 -13.48 18.49
N GLY A 650 -22.98 -13.98 19.19
CA GLY A 650 -24.02 -13.16 19.81
C GLY A 650 -24.91 -12.39 18.82
N ILE A 651 -25.14 -12.95 17.62
CA ILE A 651 -25.99 -12.40 16.57
C ILE A 651 -27.12 -13.37 16.17
N ASP A 652 -27.64 -14.11 17.15
CA ASP A 652 -28.65 -15.16 17.01
C ASP A 652 -30.10 -14.62 17.03
N LEU A 653 -30.32 -13.47 16.40
CA LEU A 653 -31.66 -12.94 16.19
C LEU A 653 -32.54 -13.96 15.42
N PRO A 654 -33.84 -14.12 15.76
CA PRO A 654 -34.71 -15.11 15.12
C PRO A 654 -34.72 -15.04 13.59
N GLU A 655 -34.66 -13.83 13.02
CA GLU A 655 -34.64 -13.58 11.58
C GLU A 655 -33.34 -14.09 10.92
N LEU A 656 -32.21 -13.97 11.62
CA LEU A 656 -30.92 -14.46 11.14
C LEU A 656 -30.81 -15.98 11.30
N LEU A 657 -31.32 -16.54 12.39
CA LEU A 657 -31.39 -17.99 12.60
C LEU A 657 -32.27 -18.70 11.55
N ALA A 658 -33.27 -18.01 10.99
CA ALA A 658 -34.11 -18.55 9.92
C ALA A 658 -33.36 -18.70 8.58
N LEU A 659 -32.29 -17.92 8.37
CA LEU A 659 -31.42 -17.98 7.19
C LEU A 659 -30.19 -18.89 7.38
N ALA A 660 -29.85 -19.20 8.63
CA ALA A 660 -28.66 -19.96 8.99
C ALA A 660 -28.83 -21.46 8.76
N ALA A 661 -27.72 -22.12 8.44
CA ALA A 661 -27.64 -23.57 8.43
C ALA A 661 -27.67 -24.14 9.86
N ASP A 662 -28.08 -25.39 10.02
CA ASP A 662 -28.13 -26.05 11.34
C ASP A 662 -26.76 -26.14 12.03
#